data_AF-A0AAE4LNR9-F1
#
_entry.id   AF-A0AAE4LNR9-F1
#
_cell.length_a   1.000
_cell.length_b   1.000
_cell.length_c   1.000
_cell.angle_alpha   90.00
_cell.angle_beta   90.00
_cell.angle_gamma   90.00
#
_symmetry.space_group_name_H-M   'P 1'
#
loop_
_entity.id
_entity.type
_entity.pdbx_description
1 polymer ?
#
loop_
_entity_poly.entity_id
_entity_poly.type
_entity_poly.pdbx_seq_one_letter_code
_entity_poly.pdbx_strand_id
1 'polypeptide(L)'
;MTHKPIFRLLILAGLLSGCGKDTTEQPRPADRAVGGDAVSCRLAIGNDQTSGPENETRTAYGPLTDGYFPIYWRTGDRVGIISPQTTPQWAEVEVTVSGATESEADLSDTGMAWGSDSHYDFYAFYPADAVQTNSGSIIVTAIPAVQTCNNGECNMQYAYMAACTKGVERGAEVPFSFRPLMTTVTVDIRFSEAAEVQKLVLSSENDPVAGAFTFDIETHRAAVIEDRCSKVLALHMLTGEEPYIRIGAGSKIMVTAFMLPQDIRGLTLTAVTTEGKTYSYTTQATLKAGNRYSFTISDMQKQAQQTTEDYSDWMKYLPDNVYLSQVSMPGSHDACTMYGSHYEYKSGMPGERYHFKWLQNVVFGYMNVTKIIKAQELSIEEQLAAGVRMFDLRPSASGSSLQDLPIHHGIAALGDPTRGGYTPGGSGRQELSPFMLSHLLDRFVNFLNEHPDETVLIHMKYENTSGTGKTGWDKSVVDLIKSHCSGHIADFHPRMTLADARSKILFMIREDYKSANGGRYLGAYLNWTHDKVVFETTLHGNTGETAPIKVNDLYNIKNGSSDGVSKYAAIDECIAYTYGATDVTRWCMNYVSCYDTAHCSVSGISIFGAVGDYDYCANLYNRYTADKLNRKDFRGNAGIVLMDFAGAENATMTYGQTYSNMRVYGDDLVKAVIGVNNKWDLRRSE
;
A
#
# COMPACT_ATOMS: atom_id res chain seq x y z
N MET A 1 24.33 47.81 -9.04
CA MET A 1 23.74 47.29 -7.79
C MET A 1 22.89 46.10 -8.15
N THR A 2 23.29 44.93 -7.66
CA THR A 2 22.70 43.62 -7.91
C THR A 2 21.41 43.44 -7.11
N HIS A 3 20.26 43.36 -7.77
CA HIS A 3 19.02 42.91 -7.14
C HIS A 3 18.92 41.38 -7.23
N LYS A 4 18.82 40.75 -6.06
CA LYS A 4 18.76 39.30 -5.83
C LYS A 4 17.39 38.72 -6.25
N PRO A 5 17.34 37.42 -6.63
CA PRO A 5 16.12 36.72 -7.01
C PRO A 5 15.42 36.20 -5.75
N ILE A 6 14.67 37.06 -5.04
CA ILE A 6 13.87 36.62 -3.87
C ILE A 6 12.38 36.47 -4.26
N PHE A 7 11.94 37.08 -5.36
CA PHE A 7 10.53 37.11 -5.74
C PHE A 7 9.98 35.83 -6.39
N ARG A 8 10.82 34.96 -6.99
CA ARG A 8 10.33 33.72 -7.63
C ARG A 8 10.07 32.57 -6.64
N LEU A 9 10.67 32.59 -5.44
CA LEU A 9 10.48 31.53 -4.45
C LEU A 9 9.13 31.64 -3.70
N LEU A 10 8.62 32.85 -3.49
CA LEU A 10 7.38 33.10 -2.73
C LEU A 10 6.12 32.62 -3.48
N ILE A 11 6.14 32.58 -4.81
CA ILE A 11 5.03 32.07 -5.63
C ILE A 11 4.94 30.54 -5.56
N LEU A 12 6.06 29.85 -5.33
CA LEU A 12 6.09 28.38 -5.24
C LEU A 12 5.47 27.85 -3.94
N ALA A 13 5.61 28.59 -2.82
CA ALA A 13 5.02 28.21 -1.53
C ALA A 13 3.47 28.24 -1.54
N GLY A 14 2.86 29.11 -2.35
CA GLY A 14 1.41 29.17 -2.52
C GLY A 14 0.83 28.02 -3.35
N LEU A 15 1.61 27.48 -4.30
CA LEU A 15 1.20 26.34 -5.14
C LEU A 15 1.33 24.99 -4.40
N LEU A 16 2.22 24.91 -3.40
CA LEU A 16 2.47 23.70 -2.61
C LEU A 16 1.54 23.55 -1.39
N SER A 17 0.74 24.57 -1.04
CA SER A 17 -0.05 24.62 0.20
C SER A 17 -1.56 24.37 0.03
N GLY A 18 -2.01 23.96 -1.16
CA GLY A 18 -3.43 23.69 -1.44
C GLY A 18 -3.65 22.38 -2.20
N CYS A 19 -3.76 21.26 -1.48
CA CYS A 19 -4.18 19.97 -2.04
C CYS A 19 -5.30 19.35 -1.19
N GLY A 20 -6.46 19.98 -1.22
CA GLY A 20 -7.73 19.27 -1.12
C GLY A 20 -8.26 19.11 -2.53
N LYS A 21 -8.42 17.87 -3.01
CA LYS A 21 -9.16 17.59 -4.25
C LYS A 21 -10.65 17.87 -3.98
N ASP A 22 -11.03 19.15 -3.98
CA ASP A 22 -12.37 19.50 -4.46
C ASP A 22 -12.29 19.52 -5.98
N THR A 23 -13.22 18.82 -6.62
CA THR A 23 -13.52 18.98 -8.03
C THR A 23 -13.97 20.43 -8.26
N THR A 24 -13.02 21.35 -8.34
CA THR A 24 -13.26 22.65 -8.97
C THR A 24 -13.42 22.37 -10.45
N GLU A 25 -14.56 22.80 -10.98
CA GLU A 25 -14.83 22.80 -12.41
C GLU A 25 -13.58 23.24 -13.17
N GLN A 26 -13.09 22.39 -14.08
CA GLN A 26 -12.18 22.84 -15.12
C GLN A 26 -12.81 24.09 -15.75
N PRO A 27 -12.11 25.23 -15.85
CA PRO A 27 -12.64 26.34 -16.61
C PRO A 27 -12.87 25.81 -18.02
N ARG A 28 -14.13 25.84 -18.47
CA ARG A 28 -14.46 25.60 -19.88
C ARG A 28 -13.51 26.43 -20.74
N PRO A 29 -13.08 25.94 -21.93
CA PRO A 29 -12.31 26.76 -22.84
C PRO A 29 -13.05 28.08 -23.03
N ALA A 30 -12.41 29.18 -22.62
CA ALA A 30 -13.00 30.49 -22.75
C ALA A 30 -13.21 30.76 -24.24
N ASP A 31 -14.41 31.22 -24.60
CA ASP A 31 -14.72 31.61 -25.97
C ASP A 31 -13.66 32.59 -26.51
N ARG A 32 -13.29 32.37 -27.78
CA ARG A 32 -12.32 33.11 -28.58
C ARG A 32 -12.31 34.61 -28.23
N ALA A 33 -11.21 35.11 -27.67
CA ALA A 33 -11.02 36.55 -27.52
C ALA A 33 -10.92 37.19 -28.92
N VAL A 34 -11.89 38.03 -29.25
CA VAL A 34 -11.97 38.76 -30.52
C VAL A 34 -10.85 39.81 -30.54
N GLY A 35 -9.76 39.57 -31.27
CA GLY A 35 -8.81 40.64 -31.60
C GLY A 35 -7.38 40.31 -32.04
N GLY A 36 -6.88 39.07 -31.94
CA GLY A 36 -5.51 38.70 -32.34
C GLY A 36 -5.48 37.62 -33.42
N ASP A 37 -4.43 37.64 -34.27
CA ASP A 37 -4.17 36.54 -35.22
C ASP A 37 -3.92 35.23 -34.44
N ALA A 38 -4.22 34.09 -35.06
CA ALA A 38 -4.00 32.78 -34.44
C ALA A 38 -2.50 32.44 -34.34
N VAL A 39 -2.09 31.79 -33.25
CA VAL A 39 -0.74 31.23 -33.11
C VAL A 39 -0.69 29.88 -33.81
N SER A 40 0.21 29.74 -34.78
CA SER A 40 0.52 28.47 -35.45
C SER A 40 1.83 27.88 -34.95
N CYS A 41 1.82 26.62 -34.54
CA CYS A 41 2.98 25.91 -34.04
C CYS A 41 3.35 24.74 -34.97
N ARG A 42 4.65 24.40 -35.03
CA ARG A 42 5.16 23.22 -35.76
C ARG A 42 6.08 22.41 -34.87
N LEU A 43 5.94 21.09 -34.90
CA LEU A 43 6.87 20.16 -34.27
C LEU A 43 7.97 19.77 -35.26
N ALA A 44 9.23 19.92 -34.86
CA ALA A 44 10.38 19.48 -35.63
C ALA A 44 11.35 18.65 -34.76
N ILE A 45 11.79 17.50 -35.27
CA ILE A 45 12.90 16.74 -34.68
C ILE A 45 14.21 17.48 -35.00
N GLY A 46 15.14 17.57 -34.04
CA GLY A 46 16.53 17.87 -34.37
C GLY A 46 17.18 16.66 -35.06
N ASN A 47 17.46 16.76 -36.37
CA ASN A 47 18.01 15.78 -37.34
C ASN A 47 18.80 14.58 -36.75
N ASP A 48 18.72 13.35 -37.28
CA ASP A 48 18.90 13.00 -38.71
C ASP A 48 18.10 11.75 -39.19
N GLN A 49 17.96 11.61 -40.51
CA GLN A 49 17.11 10.64 -41.22
C GLN A 49 17.46 9.17 -40.97
N THR A 50 16.48 8.31 -40.72
CA THR A 50 16.38 6.96 -41.34
C THR A 50 14.99 6.34 -41.19
N SER A 51 14.54 5.68 -42.26
CA SER A 51 13.26 5.00 -42.46
C SER A 51 13.21 3.58 -41.87
N GLY A 52 12.10 3.20 -41.23
CA GLY A 52 11.77 1.82 -40.79
C GLY A 52 10.27 1.66 -40.45
N PRO A 53 9.70 0.43 -40.53
CA PRO A 53 8.30 0.20 -40.95
C PRO A 53 7.23 0.28 -39.84
N GLU A 54 6.00 0.45 -40.32
CA GLU A 54 4.73 0.65 -39.63
C GLU A 54 4.22 -0.53 -38.78
N ASN A 55 3.31 -0.15 -37.86
CA ASN A 55 2.36 -0.92 -37.06
C ASN A 55 2.78 -1.29 -35.64
N GLU A 56 2.51 -0.36 -34.73
CA GLU A 56 2.07 -0.56 -33.34
C GLU A 56 1.43 0.77 -32.92
N THR A 57 0.55 0.86 -31.92
CA THR A 57 -0.10 2.12 -31.48
C THR A 57 0.70 2.78 -30.34
N ARG A 58 0.95 4.12 -30.34
CA ARG A 58 1.53 5.03 -29.29
C ARG A 58 2.92 5.66 -29.54
N THR A 59 3.10 6.95 -29.15
CA THR A 59 4.36 7.71 -29.29
C THR A 59 5.54 6.87 -28.81
N ALA A 60 6.50 6.64 -29.69
CA ALA A 60 7.61 5.75 -29.38
C ALA A 60 8.94 6.46 -29.56
N TYR A 61 9.92 6.04 -28.77
CA TYR A 61 11.30 6.36 -29.07
C TYR A 61 11.85 5.35 -30.06
N GLY A 62 12.43 5.81 -31.16
CA GLY A 62 13.11 4.90 -32.07
C GLY A 62 14.49 4.46 -31.60
N PRO A 63 15.18 3.65 -32.39
CA PRO A 63 16.53 3.20 -32.09
C PRO A 63 17.52 4.38 -31.98
N LEU A 64 18.49 4.26 -31.08
CA LEU A 64 19.55 5.27 -30.90
C LEU A 64 20.29 5.48 -32.21
N THR A 65 20.27 6.71 -32.73
CA THR A 65 20.93 7.11 -33.98
C THR A 65 21.74 8.38 -33.68
N ASP A 66 23.05 8.36 -33.95
CA ASP A 66 23.96 9.51 -33.73
C ASP A 66 23.92 10.15 -32.33
N GLY A 67 23.69 9.33 -31.30
CA GLY A 67 23.64 9.78 -29.91
C GLY A 67 22.29 10.38 -29.47
N TYR A 68 21.28 10.36 -30.34
CA TYR A 68 19.93 10.82 -30.06
C TYR A 68 18.90 9.73 -30.37
N PHE A 69 17.75 9.81 -29.70
CA PHE A 69 16.64 8.91 -29.98
C PHE A 69 15.57 9.68 -30.75
N PRO A 70 15.18 9.22 -31.96
CA PRO A 70 14.11 9.86 -32.69
C PRO A 70 12.79 9.70 -31.92
N ILE A 71 11.96 10.74 -31.96
CA ILE A 71 10.62 10.76 -31.37
C ILE A 71 9.63 10.54 -32.50
N TYR A 72 8.80 9.50 -32.39
CA TYR A 72 7.77 9.22 -33.37
C TYR A 72 6.41 9.64 -32.83
N TRP A 73 5.93 10.77 -33.32
CA TRP A 73 4.63 11.37 -32.97
C TRP A 73 3.49 10.66 -33.67
N ARG A 74 2.30 10.67 -33.06
CA ARG A 74 1.10 10.12 -33.68
C ARG A 74 -0.05 11.08 -33.61
N THR A 75 -0.92 10.96 -34.61
CA THR A 75 -2.19 11.68 -34.61
C THR A 75 -3.00 11.29 -33.37
N GLY A 76 -3.45 12.30 -32.62
CA GLY A 76 -4.18 12.12 -31.36
C GLY A 76 -3.34 12.31 -30.09
N ASP A 77 -2.00 12.38 -30.20
CA ASP A 77 -1.15 12.81 -29.08
C ASP A 77 -1.50 14.25 -28.67
N ARG A 78 -1.43 14.56 -27.38
CA ARG A 78 -1.78 15.88 -26.84
C ARG A 78 -0.58 16.57 -26.22
N VAL A 79 -0.29 17.77 -26.69
CA VAL A 79 0.81 18.61 -26.23
C VAL A 79 0.24 19.85 -25.56
N GLY A 80 0.75 20.16 -24.38
CA GLY A 80 0.44 21.38 -23.67
C GLY A 80 1.37 22.50 -24.09
N ILE A 81 0.83 23.63 -24.53
CA ILE A 81 1.57 24.82 -24.94
C ILE A 81 1.32 25.95 -23.92
N ILE A 82 2.39 26.51 -23.37
CA ILE A 82 2.39 27.63 -22.43
C ILE A 82 3.03 28.84 -23.11
N SER A 83 2.36 29.99 -23.05
CA SER A 83 2.98 31.29 -23.27
C SER A 83 2.37 32.35 -22.35
N PRO A 84 3.15 32.96 -21.45
CA PRO A 84 2.65 34.03 -20.58
C PRO A 84 2.09 35.25 -21.35
N GLN A 85 2.51 35.43 -22.60
CA GLN A 85 2.17 36.60 -23.42
C GLN A 85 0.91 36.42 -24.30
N THR A 86 0.35 35.21 -24.39
CA THR A 86 -0.83 34.92 -25.22
C THR A 86 -2.12 34.86 -24.40
N THR A 87 -3.27 34.84 -25.09
CA THR A 87 -4.58 34.52 -24.47
C THR A 87 -5.24 33.36 -25.22
N PRO A 88 -5.60 32.26 -24.54
CA PRO A 88 -5.19 31.91 -23.17
C PRO A 88 -3.67 31.72 -23.04
N GLN A 89 -3.16 31.69 -21.80
CA GLN A 89 -1.72 31.45 -21.53
C GLN A 89 -1.34 29.96 -21.60
N TRP A 90 -2.33 29.07 -21.63
CA TRP A 90 -2.18 27.63 -21.78
C TRP A 90 -3.19 27.13 -22.81
N ALA A 91 -2.75 26.24 -23.69
CA ALA A 91 -3.62 25.47 -24.56
C ALA A 91 -3.15 24.02 -24.67
N GLU A 92 -4.11 23.12 -24.81
CA GLU A 92 -3.86 21.72 -25.15
C GLU A 92 -4.13 21.54 -26.64
N VAL A 93 -3.14 21.01 -27.36
CA VAL A 93 -3.19 20.88 -28.81
C VAL A 93 -2.99 19.43 -29.21
N GLU A 94 -3.88 18.95 -30.07
CA GLU A 94 -3.80 17.61 -30.65
C GLU A 94 -2.82 17.60 -31.82
N VAL A 95 -1.88 16.67 -31.78
CA VAL A 95 -0.88 16.43 -32.82
C VAL A 95 -1.57 15.83 -34.04
N THR A 96 -1.30 16.39 -35.21
CA THR A 96 -1.69 15.80 -36.51
C THR A 96 -0.44 15.59 -37.36
N VAL A 97 -0.11 14.34 -37.66
CA VAL A 97 1.06 13.97 -38.47
C VAL A 97 0.74 14.12 -39.96
N SER A 98 1.58 14.82 -40.72
CA SER A 98 1.30 15.20 -42.12
C SER A 98 2.26 14.59 -43.15
N GLY A 99 3.26 13.80 -42.74
CA GLY A 99 4.30 13.22 -43.62
C GLY A 99 4.48 11.70 -43.51
N ALA A 100 5.35 11.14 -44.38
CA ALA A 100 5.66 9.70 -44.44
C ALA A 100 6.56 9.20 -43.29
N THR A 101 7.14 10.11 -42.53
CA THR A 101 7.84 9.84 -41.27
C THR A 101 7.05 10.53 -40.16
N GLU A 102 6.81 9.83 -39.05
CA GLU A 102 6.16 10.30 -37.81
C GLU A 102 6.93 11.45 -37.09
N SER A 103 7.71 12.24 -37.83
CA SER A 103 8.70 13.20 -37.37
C SER A 103 8.31 14.67 -37.51
N GLU A 104 7.27 14.97 -38.30
CA GLU A 104 6.75 16.32 -38.47
C GLU A 104 5.24 16.33 -38.20
N ALA A 105 4.81 17.25 -37.34
CA ALA A 105 3.41 17.41 -36.99
C ALA A 105 3.03 18.88 -36.95
N ASP A 106 1.84 19.14 -37.49
CA ASP A 106 1.22 20.46 -37.52
C ASP A 106 0.35 20.65 -36.27
N LEU A 107 0.49 21.82 -35.64
CA LEU A 107 -0.27 22.28 -34.48
C LEU A 107 -0.97 23.63 -34.79
N SER A 108 -1.32 23.86 -36.06
CA SER A 108 -1.83 25.13 -36.59
C SER A 108 -3.07 25.72 -35.90
N ASP A 109 -3.89 24.92 -35.23
CA ASP A 109 -5.03 25.40 -34.42
C ASP A 109 -4.78 25.22 -32.92
N THR A 110 -3.91 26.07 -32.37
CA THR A 110 -3.60 26.06 -30.93
C THR A 110 -4.71 26.62 -30.05
N GLY A 111 -5.69 27.31 -30.63
CA GLY A 111 -6.66 28.12 -29.86
C GLY A 111 -6.06 29.35 -29.16
N MET A 112 -4.75 29.60 -29.28
CA MET A 112 -4.06 30.74 -28.68
C MET A 112 -4.01 31.92 -29.66
N ALA A 113 -4.12 33.14 -29.14
CA ALA A 113 -4.02 34.37 -29.92
C ALA A 113 -2.83 35.23 -29.50
N TRP A 114 -2.20 35.88 -30.48
CA TRP A 114 -1.15 36.87 -30.24
C TRP A 114 -1.71 38.09 -29.48
N GLY A 115 -0.99 38.54 -28.46
CA GLY A 115 -1.24 39.80 -27.78
C GLY A 115 -0.60 41.02 -28.47
N SER A 116 -0.21 42.02 -27.67
CA SER A 116 0.43 43.27 -28.11
C SER A 116 1.95 43.28 -28.04
N ASP A 117 2.58 42.21 -27.53
CA ASP A 117 4.02 42.13 -27.39
C ASP A 117 4.71 41.98 -28.76
N SER A 118 5.98 42.34 -28.84
CA SER A 118 6.78 42.16 -30.07
C SER A 118 7.42 40.78 -30.16
N HIS A 119 7.70 40.17 -29.00
CA HIS A 119 8.40 38.90 -28.87
C HIS A 119 7.74 38.02 -27.82
N TYR A 120 7.64 36.73 -28.13
CA TYR A 120 6.92 35.73 -27.34
C TYR A 120 7.85 34.60 -26.94
N ASP A 121 7.69 34.12 -25.71
CA ASP A 121 8.34 32.90 -25.25
C ASP A 121 7.28 31.79 -25.18
N PHE A 122 7.60 30.65 -25.76
CA PHE A 122 6.74 29.48 -25.80
C PHE A 122 7.43 28.28 -25.15
N TYR A 123 6.67 27.56 -24.34
CA TYR A 123 7.08 26.32 -23.69
C TYR A 123 6.08 25.24 -24.06
N ALA A 124 6.55 24.03 -24.32
CA ALA A 124 5.68 22.91 -24.61
C ALA A 124 6.06 21.69 -23.78
N PHE A 125 5.05 20.90 -23.40
CA PHE A 125 5.20 19.70 -22.60
C PHE A 125 4.29 18.58 -23.12
N TYR A 126 4.84 17.37 -23.17
CA TYR A 126 4.12 16.16 -23.50
C TYR A 126 4.24 15.14 -22.36
N PRO A 127 3.14 14.43 -22.03
CA PRO A 127 1.78 14.67 -22.53
C PRO A 127 1.14 15.87 -21.82
N ALA A 128 0.16 16.51 -22.44
CA ALA A 128 -0.50 17.69 -21.88
C ALA A 128 -1.16 17.42 -20.51
N ASP A 129 -1.75 16.24 -20.35
CA ASP A 129 -2.47 15.81 -19.15
C ASP A 129 -1.57 15.53 -17.94
N ALA A 130 -0.26 15.35 -18.16
CA ALA A 130 0.72 15.21 -17.10
C ALA A 130 1.03 16.55 -16.39
N VAL A 131 0.66 17.70 -16.95
CA VAL A 131 0.86 19.01 -16.32
C VAL A 131 -0.25 19.27 -15.31
N GLN A 132 0.06 19.19 -14.01
CA GLN A 132 -0.90 19.44 -12.94
C GLN A 132 -1.19 20.94 -12.76
N THR A 133 -0.13 21.75 -12.85
CA THR A 133 -0.20 23.22 -12.81
C THR A 133 1.07 23.81 -13.40
N ASN A 134 1.03 25.09 -13.80
CA ASN A 134 2.17 25.80 -14.34
C ASN A 134 2.26 27.24 -13.80
N SER A 135 3.48 27.79 -13.84
CA SER A 135 3.77 29.20 -13.59
C SER A 135 4.91 29.64 -14.50
N GLY A 136 4.57 30.22 -15.65
CA GLY A 136 5.55 30.54 -16.69
C GLY A 136 6.17 29.28 -17.28
N SER A 137 7.50 29.17 -17.24
CA SER A 137 8.23 28.00 -17.74
C SER A 137 8.22 26.80 -16.79
N ILE A 138 7.77 26.99 -15.55
CA ILE A 138 7.83 25.96 -14.49
C ILE A 138 6.50 25.22 -14.45
N ILE A 139 6.56 23.91 -14.53
CA ILE A 139 5.41 23.02 -14.37
C ILE A 139 5.55 22.16 -13.11
N VAL A 140 4.42 21.75 -12.55
CA VAL A 140 4.32 20.65 -11.59
C VAL A 140 3.76 19.44 -12.31
N THR A 141 4.43 18.31 -12.18
CA THR A 141 4.03 17.04 -12.80
C THR A 141 4.46 15.89 -11.89
N ALA A 142 4.10 14.66 -12.25
CA ALA A 142 4.48 13.48 -11.49
C ALA A 142 4.72 12.28 -12.40
N ILE A 143 5.60 11.38 -11.98
CA ILE A 143 5.79 10.08 -12.60
C ILE A 143 5.28 9.03 -11.63
N PRO A 144 4.30 8.21 -12.04
CA PRO A 144 3.62 7.36 -11.11
C PRO A 144 4.53 6.24 -10.62
N ALA A 145 4.51 6.03 -9.29
CA ALA A 145 5.23 4.95 -8.64
C ALA A 145 4.61 3.57 -8.89
N VAL A 146 3.39 3.50 -9.45
CA VAL A 146 2.84 2.29 -10.04
C VAL A 146 2.63 2.50 -11.52
N GLN A 147 3.25 1.65 -12.33
CA GLN A 147 3.04 1.61 -13.78
C GLN A 147 2.55 0.24 -14.18
N THR A 148 1.84 0.17 -15.29
CA THR A 148 1.26 -1.08 -15.78
C THR A 148 1.95 -1.50 -17.07
N CYS A 149 2.34 -2.76 -17.13
CA CYS A 149 2.80 -3.44 -18.33
C CYS A 149 1.76 -4.50 -18.71
N ASN A 150 1.11 -4.34 -19.86
CA ASN A 150 0.10 -5.28 -20.34
C ASN A 150 0.64 -6.02 -21.56
N ASN A 151 0.71 -7.35 -21.48
CA ASN A 151 1.28 -8.20 -22.53
C ASN A 151 2.70 -7.78 -22.99
N GLY A 152 3.51 -7.23 -22.08
CA GLY A 152 4.85 -6.72 -22.41
C GLY A 152 4.89 -5.26 -22.89
N GLU A 153 3.74 -4.62 -23.09
CA GLU A 153 3.67 -3.23 -23.54
C GLU A 153 3.55 -2.26 -22.35
N CYS A 154 4.43 -1.27 -22.29
CA CYS A 154 4.44 -0.25 -21.25
C CYS A 154 3.56 0.96 -21.63
N ASN A 155 3.12 1.73 -20.63
CA ASN A 155 2.42 2.98 -20.92
C ASN A 155 3.39 4.08 -21.37
N MET A 156 3.48 4.28 -22.68
CA MET A 156 4.32 5.30 -23.29
C MET A 156 3.87 6.75 -23.00
N GLN A 157 2.70 6.99 -22.39
CA GLN A 157 2.34 8.33 -21.90
C GLN A 157 3.29 8.83 -20.80
N TYR A 158 4.05 7.95 -20.14
CA TYR A 158 5.08 8.34 -19.17
C TYR A 158 6.40 8.76 -19.81
N ALA A 159 6.49 8.74 -21.14
CA ALA A 159 7.66 9.17 -21.92
C ALA A 159 7.71 10.70 -22.02
N TYR A 160 7.80 11.41 -20.89
CA TYR A 160 7.65 12.86 -20.85
C TYR A 160 8.71 13.57 -21.69
N MET A 161 8.27 14.63 -22.39
CA MET A 161 9.10 15.45 -23.25
C MET A 161 8.78 16.93 -23.08
N ALA A 162 9.76 17.80 -23.29
CA ALA A 162 9.58 19.25 -23.24
C ALA A 162 10.35 19.97 -24.33
N ALA A 163 9.86 21.15 -24.71
CA ALA A 163 10.48 22.05 -25.68
C ALA A 163 10.35 23.52 -25.25
N CYS A 164 11.33 24.34 -25.61
CA CYS A 164 11.33 25.78 -25.33
C CYS A 164 11.78 26.53 -26.58
N THR A 165 11.02 27.57 -26.93
CA THR A 165 11.33 28.47 -28.05
C THR A 165 11.11 29.91 -27.61
N LYS A 166 12.19 30.69 -27.58
CA LYS A 166 12.21 32.04 -27.03
C LYS A 166 12.30 33.10 -28.10
N GLY A 167 11.75 34.28 -27.79
CA GLY A 167 11.87 35.46 -28.63
C GLY A 167 11.22 35.31 -30.01
N VAL A 168 10.12 34.57 -30.11
CA VAL A 168 9.38 34.42 -31.36
C VAL A 168 8.73 35.75 -31.72
N GLU A 169 9.01 36.25 -32.93
CA GLU A 169 8.38 37.47 -33.44
C GLU A 169 6.87 37.28 -33.60
N ARG A 170 6.09 38.32 -33.28
CA ARG A 170 4.63 38.29 -33.40
C ARG A 170 4.18 37.89 -34.81
N GLY A 171 3.39 36.81 -34.91
CA GLY A 171 2.85 36.30 -36.17
C GLY A 171 3.75 35.30 -36.90
N ALA A 172 4.94 34.99 -36.37
CA ALA A 172 5.80 33.95 -36.91
C ALA A 172 5.30 32.54 -36.49
N GLU A 173 5.66 31.53 -37.28
CA GLU A 173 5.47 30.13 -36.90
C GLU A 173 6.36 29.80 -35.68
N VAL A 174 5.80 29.10 -34.68
CA VAL A 174 6.54 28.68 -33.48
C VAL A 174 7.10 27.26 -33.69
N PRO A 175 8.43 27.09 -33.89
CA PRO A 175 9.02 25.75 -33.97
C PRO A 175 9.23 25.19 -32.56
N PHE A 176 8.95 23.90 -32.34
CA PHE A 176 9.34 23.18 -31.11
C PHE A 176 10.28 22.02 -31.39
N SER A 177 11.35 21.92 -30.61
CA SER A 177 12.27 20.78 -30.59
C SER A 177 12.22 20.07 -29.25
N PHE A 178 11.45 18.99 -29.20
CA PHE A 178 11.22 18.21 -27.98
C PHE A 178 12.45 17.40 -27.56
N ARG A 179 12.67 17.32 -26.25
CA ARG A 179 13.71 16.49 -25.62
C ARG A 179 13.07 15.57 -24.58
N PRO A 180 13.44 14.28 -24.54
CA PRO A 180 13.05 13.37 -23.45
C PRO A 180 13.56 13.87 -22.10
N LEU A 181 12.71 13.79 -21.07
CA LEU A 181 13.08 14.13 -19.70
C LEU A 181 13.53 12.91 -18.90
N MET A 182 12.83 11.78 -19.12
CA MET A 182 12.78 10.72 -18.12
C MET A 182 14.02 9.84 -18.11
N THR A 183 14.49 9.49 -16.91
CA THR A 183 15.42 8.37 -16.75
C THR A 183 14.67 7.09 -17.10
N THR A 184 15.11 6.38 -18.12
CA THR A 184 14.39 5.20 -18.63
C THR A 184 15.19 3.94 -18.38
N VAL A 185 14.56 2.89 -17.86
CA VAL A 185 15.21 1.59 -17.60
C VAL A 185 14.47 0.51 -18.36
N THR A 186 15.13 -0.11 -19.34
CA THR A 186 14.62 -1.31 -20.02
C THR A 186 15.20 -2.54 -19.36
N VAL A 187 14.34 -3.43 -18.92
CA VAL A 187 14.66 -4.63 -18.15
C VAL A 187 14.44 -5.85 -19.05
N ASP A 188 15.53 -6.53 -19.44
CA ASP A 188 15.54 -7.80 -20.19
C ASP A 188 15.92 -8.94 -19.23
N ILE A 189 14.95 -9.72 -18.79
CA ILE A 189 15.14 -10.80 -17.82
C ILE A 189 14.75 -12.13 -18.45
N ARG A 190 15.57 -13.16 -18.25
CA ARG A 190 15.20 -14.56 -18.49
C ARG A 190 14.95 -15.30 -17.18
N PHE A 191 13.96 -16.20 -17.18
CA PHE A 191 13.69 -17.12 -16.08
C PHE A 191 14.12 -18.54 -16.47
N SER A 192 14.79 -19.26 -15.57
CA SER A 192 15.19 -20.65 -15.81
C SER A 192 14.05 -21.65 -15.61
N GLU A 193 13.10 -21.32 -14.76
CA GLU A 193 11.90 -22.12 -14.51
C GLU A 193 10.65 -21.32 -14.82
N ALA A 194 9.54 -22.01 -15.06
CA ALA A 194 8.26 -21.34 -15.29
C ALA A 194 7.86 -20.54 -14.04
N ALA A 195 7.40 -19.30 -14.24
CA ALA A 195 7.02 -18.41 -13.16
C ALA A 195 5.82 -17.55 -13.54
N GLU A 196 4.97 -17.27 -12.57
CA GLU A 196 3.91 -16.25 -12.68
C GLU A 196 4.41 -14.98 -11.98
N VAL A 197 4.84 -14.00 -12.77
CA VAL A 197 5.40 -12.74 -12.26
C VAL A 197 4.27 -11.72 -12.16
N GLN A 198 4.00 -11.28 -10.93
CA GLN A 198 2.94 -10.31 -10.63
C GLN A 198 3.42 -8.87 -10.79
N LYS A 199 4.65 -8.58 -10.38
CA LYS A 199 5.27 -7.26 -10.59
C LYS A 199 6.80 -7.33 -10.66
N LEU A 200 7.38 -6.35 -11.32
CA LEU A 200 8.79 -5.99 -11.16
C LEU A 200 8.87 -4.71 -10.33
N VAL A 201 9.81 -4.63 -9.39
CA VAL A 201 10.00 -3.48 -8.52
C VAL A 201 11.38 -2.91 -8.75
N LEU A 202 11.45 -1.61 -9.06
CA LEU A 202 12.68 -0.84 -9.13
C LEU A 202 12.75 0.02 -7.88
N SER A 203 13.78 -0.19 -7.06
CA SER A 203 13.96 0.56 -5.83
C SER A 203 15.39 1.05 -5.62
N SER A 204 15.53 2.16 -4.89
CA SER A 204 16.81 2.69 -4.44
C SER A 204 16.79 2.86 -2.93
N GLU A 205 17.94 2.69 -2.28
CA GLU A 205 18.07 2.92 -0.83
C GLU A 205 17.96 4.41 -0.49
N ASN A 206 18.48 5.26 -1.38
CA ASN A 206 18.75 6.67 -1.08
C ASN A 206 17.90 7.65 -1.89
N ASP A 207 17.67 7.35 -3.16
CA ASP A 207 17.14 8.34 -4.10
C ASP A 207 15.70 8.01 -4.53
N PRO A 208 14.77 8.98 -4.51
CA PRO A 208 13.44 8.76 -5.08
C PRO A 208 13.52 8.33 -6.55
N VAL A 209 12.70 7.36 -6.94
CA VAL A 209 12.63 6.82 -8.31
C VAL A 209 11.35 7.26 -9.03
N ALA A 210 10.31 7.62 -8.27
CA ALA A 210 9.01 8.04 -8.76
C ALA A 210 8.42 9.13 -7.84
N GLY A 211 7.40 9.84 -8.32
CA GLY A 211 6.75 10.89 -7.53
C GLY A 211 6.52 12.20 -8.27
N ALA A 212 6.03 13.18 -7.50
CA ALA A 212 5.85 14.55 -7.96
C ALA A 212 7.19 15.30 -8.06
N PHE A 213 7.31 16.14 -9.07
CA PHE A 213 8.45 17.03 -9.27
C PHE A 213 8.02 18.31 -9.98
N THR A 214 8.81 19.35 -9.76
CA THR A 214 8.77 20.56 -10.59
C THR A 214 9.75 20.41 -11.75
N PHE A 215 9.39 20.92 -12.92
CA PHE A 215 10.28 21.00 -14.07
C PHE A 215 10.25 22.39 -14.68
N ASP A 216 11.42 23.03 -14.76
CA ASP A 216 11.59 24.29 -15.48
C ASP A 216 11.98 23.99 -16.92
N ILE A 217 11.03 24.22 -17.84
CA ILE A 217 11.20 23.96 -19.28
C ILE A 217 12.27 24.86 -19.88
N GLU A 218 12.45 26.09 -19.38
CA GLU A 218 13.43 27.04 -19.89
C GLU A 218 14.86 26.59 -19.55
N THR A 219 15.09 26.19 -18.29
CA THR A 219 16.43 25.82 -17.81
C THR A 219 16.73 24.33 -17.90
N HIS A 220 15.72 23.52 -18.27
CA HIS A 220 15.78 22.06 -18.36
C HIS A 220 16.20 21.41 -17.03
N ARG A 221 15.61 21.86 -15.92
CA ARG A 221 15.94 21.42 -14.56
C ARG A 221 14.71 20.87 -13.84
N ALA A 222 14.90 19.72 -13.22
CA ALA A 222 13.90 19.10 -12.35
C ALA A 222 14.25 19.27 -10.87
N ALA A 223 13.24 19.37 -10.02
CA ALA A 223 13.38 19.26 -8.57
C ALA A 223 12.24 18.43 -7.98
N VAL A 224 12.58 17.35 -7.29
CA VAL A 224 11.63 16.43 -6.66
C VAL A 224 10.90 17.12 -5.51
N ILE A 225 9.64 16.75 -5.32
CA ILE A 225 8.82 17.21 -4.20
C ILE A 225 8.84 16.11 -3.14
N GLU A 226 9.65 16.33 -2.09
CA GLU A 226 10.11 15.29 -1.16
C GLU A 226 8.98 14.53 -0.45
N ASP A 227 7.88 15.19 -0.10
CA ASP A 227 6.72 14.60 0.59
C ASP A 227 5.73 13.86 -0.34
N ARG A 228 5.99 13.92 -1.66
CA ARG A 228 5.13 13.34 -2.71
C ARG A 228 5.91 12.39 -3.62
N CYS A 229 6.97 11.79 -3.10
CA CYS A 229 7.86 10.91 -3.85
C CYS A 229 8.01 9.53 -3.22
N SER A 230 8.56 8.60 -4.00
CA SER A 230 8.87 7.27 -3.53
C SER A 230 10.20 6.78 -4.08
N LYS A 231 10.91 6.03 -3.24
CA LYS A 231 12.10 5.24 -3.55
C LYS A 231 11.76 3.87 -4.15
N VAL A 232 10.49 3.55 -4.33
CA VAL A 232 9.98 2.29 -4.87
C VAL A 232 9.05 2.60 -6.04
N LEU A 233 9.32 1.98 -7.18
CA LEU A 233 8.46 1.97 -8.37
C LEU A 233 8.07 0.53 -8.68
N ALA A 234 6.77 0.25 -8.69
CA ALA A 234 6.20 -1.05 -9.02
C ALA A 234 5.66 -1.07 -10.46
N LEU A 235 6.16 -1.98 -11.28
CA LEU A 235 5.64 -2.31 -12.60
C LEU A 235 4.69 -3.51 -12.45
N HIS A 236 3.39 -3.26 -12.42
CA HIS A 236 2.38 -4.31 -12.39
C HIS A 236 2.30 -5.02 -13.73
N MET A 237 2.38 -6.34 -13.71
CA MET A 237 2.36 -7.19 -14.89
C MET A 237 0.95 -7.71 -15.13
N LEU A 238 0.41 -7.52 -16.34
CA LEU A 238 -0.93 -7.98 -16.71
C LEU A 238 -0.88 -8.81 -18.00
N THR A 239 -1.74 -9.84 -18.07
CA THR A 239 -2.06 -10.57 -19.31
C THR A 239 -3.56 -10.57 -19.53
N GLY A 240 -4.08 -9.55 -20.24
CA GLY A 240 -5.53 -9.32 -20.30
C GLY A 240 -6.10 -9.02 -18.91
N GLU A 241 -7.01 -9.87 -18.41
CA GLU A 241 -7.58 -9.74 -17.06
C GLU A 241 -6.70 -10.40 -15.96
N GLU A 242 -5.70 -11.20 -16.34
CA GLU A 242 -4.81 -11.85 -15.37
C GLU A 242 -3.87 -10.80 -14.74
N PRO A 243 -3.80 -10.68 -13.41
CA PRO A 243 -2.94 -9.72 -12.72
C PRO A 243 -1.48 -10.20 -12.60
N TYR A 244 -0.98 -10.88 -13.63
CA TYR A 244 0.38 -11.39 -13.73
C TYR A 244 0.71 -11.75 -15.19
N ILE A 245 2.00 -11.96 -15.47
CA ILE A 245 2.47 -12.57 -16.72
C ILE A 245 3.01 -13.97 -16.43
N ARG A 246 2.60 -14.93 -17.26
CA ARG A 246 3.16 -16.29 -17.25
C ARG A 246 4.42 -16.35 -18.11
N ILE A 247 5.54 -16.70 -17.50
CA ILE A 247 6.82 -16.84 -18.18
C ILE A 247 7.14 -18.32 -18.26
N GLY A 248 7.30 -18.85 -19.47
CA GLY A 248 7.78 -20.21 -19.68
C GLY A 248 9.26 -20.37 -19.32
N ALA A 249 9.68 -21.58 -18.98
CA ALA A 249 11.09 -21.86 -18.71
C ALA A 249 11.97 -21.49 -19.92
N GLY A 250 13.02 -20.70 -19.69
CA GLY A 250 13.93 -20.20 -20.73
C GLY A 250 13.43 -18.98 -21.51
N SER A 251 12.15 -18.59 -21.32
CA SER A 251 11.57 -17.39 -21.94
C SER A 251 12.12 -16.10 -21.32
N LYS A 252 12.02 -15.02 -22.09
CA LYS A 252 12.45 -13.67 -21.70
C LYS A 252 11.25 -12.75 -21.57
N ILE A 253 11.38 -11.77 -20.68
CA ILE A 253 10.51 -10.61 -20.59
C ILE A 253 11.34 -9.34 -20.83
N MET A 254 10.82 -8.43 -21.64
CA MET A 254 11.40 -7.11 -21.88
C MET A 254 10.37 -6.05 -21.51
N VAL A 255 10.69 -5.20 -20.52
CA VAL A 255 9.78 -4.17 -20.01
C VAL A 255 10.54 -2.87 -19.78
N THR A 256 9.91 -1.74 -20.11
CA THR A 256 10.48 -0.41 -19.90
C THR A 256 9.79 0.31 -18.74
N ALA A 257 10.57 0.85 -17.81
CA ALA A 257 10.10 1.72 -16.74
C ALA A 257 10.54 3.17 -16.97
N PHE A 258 9.68 4.11 -16.61
CA PHE A 258 9.97 5.54 -16.61
C PHE A 258 10.18 6.02 -15.17
N MET A 259 11.32 6.61 -14.88
CA MET A 259 11.73 7.01 -13.52
C MET A 259 12.10 8.49 -13.50
N LEU A 260 11.97 9.13 -12.34
CA LEU A 260 12.26 10.56 -12.13
C LEU A 260 13.54 11.03 -12.87
N PRO A 261 13.52 12.24 -13.45
CA PRO A 261 14.63 12.81 -14.21
C PRO A 261 15.74 13.35 -13.28
N GLN A 262 16.28 12.50 -12.42
CA GLN A 262 17.37 12.79 -11.49
C GLN A 262 18.42 11.69 -11.47
N ASP A 263 19.55 11.98 -10.83
CA ASP A 263 20.58 10.96 -10.58
C ASP A 263 20.06 9.96 -9.54
N ILE A 264 20.21 8.66 -9.83
CA ILE A 264 19.75 7.57 -8.95
C ILE A 264 20.94 6.68 -8.63
N ARG A 265 21.34 6.63 -7.37
CA ARG A 265 22.50 5.86 -6.88
C ARG A 265 22.04 4.50 -6.39
N GLY A 266 22.53 3.47 -7.06
CA GLY A 266 22.16 2.10 -6.73
C GLY A 266 20.70 1.83 -7.10
N LEU A 267 20.51 0.83 -7.95
CA LEU A 267 19.17 0.41 -8.34
C LEU A 267 19.02 -1.09 -8.11
N THR A 268 18.00 -1.45 -7.36
CA THR A 268 17.58 -2.82 -7.12
C THR A 268 16.38 -3.14 -7.97
N LEU A 269 16.49 -4.18 -8.77
CA LEU A 269 15.39 -4.78 -9.51
C LEU A 269 14.94 -6.04 -8.76
N THR A 270 13.68 -6.10 -8.38
CA THR A 270 13.07 -7.26 -7.71
C THR A 270 11.93 -7.82 -8.54
N ALA A 271 11.94 -9.12 -8.83
CA ALA A 271 10.79 -9.82 -9.38
C ALA A 271 9.96 -10.42 -8.24
N VAL A 272 8.64 -10.16 -8.25
CA VAL A 272 7.69 -10.69 -7.25
C VAL A 272 6.71 -11.61 -7.95
N THR A 273 6.62 -12.86 -7.48
CA THR A 273 5.75 -13.90 -8.05
C THR A 273 4.37 -13.96 -7.38
N THR A 274 3.41 -14.63 -8.00
CA THR A 274 2.08 -14.87 -7.40
C THR A 274 2.13 -15.75 -6.14
N GLU A 275 3.19 -16.54 -5.98
CA GLU A 275 3.46 -17.36 -4.78
C GLU A 275 4.13 -16.56 -3.65
N GLY A 276 4.42 -15.27 -3.83
CA GLY A 276 5.10 -14.44 -2.84
C GLY A 276 6.63 -14.51 -2.88
N LYS A 277 7.21 -15.42 -3.66
CA LYS A 277 8.68 -15.50 -3.82
C LYS A 277 9.22 -14.24 -4.48
N THR A 278 10.38 -13.78 -3.99
CA THR A 278 11.09 -12.64 -4.57
C THR A 278 12.50 -13.00 -5.01
N TYR A 279 12.96 -12.35 -6.08
CA TYR A 279 14.32 -12.45 -6.59
C TYR A 279 14.84 -11.04 -6.81
N SER A 280 15.96 -10.67 -6.19
CA SER A 280 16.47 -9.30 -6.23
C SER A 280 17.88 -9.24 -6.82
N TYR A 281 18.12 -8.20 -7.62
CA TYR A 281 19.43 -7.88 -8.19
C TYR A 281 19.71 -6.39 -8.08
N THR A 282 20.83 -6.03 -7.46
CA THR A 282 21.25 -4.64 -7.27
C THR A 282 22.47 -4.33 -8.12
N THR A 283 22.41 -3.20 -8.84
CA THR A 283 23.59 -2.55 -9.42
C THR A 283 24.10 -1.46 -8.49
N GLN A 284 25.42 -1.27 -8.45
CA GLN A 284 26.07 -0.16 -7.74
C GLN A 284 26.27 1.08 -8.63
N ALA A 285 25.87 0.99 -9.91
CA ALA A 285 26.00 2.11 -10.84
C ALA A 285 25.08 3.27 -10.44
N THR A 286 25.52 4.50 -10.73
CA THR A 286 24.67 5.69 -10.69
C THR A 286 24.04 5.90 -12.06
N LEU A 287 22.71 5.88 -12.11
CA LEU A 287 21.96 6.25 -13.30
C LEU A 287 21.88 7.77 -13.34
N LYS A 288 22.50 8.38 -14.35
CA LYS A 288 22.41 9.81 -14.63
C LYS A 288 21.04 10.22 -15.13
N ALA A 289 20.58 11.37 -14.65
CA ALA A 289 19.30 11.99 -14.98
C ALA A 289 19.05 12.05 -16.51
N GLY A 290 17.85 11.65 -16.94
CA GLY A 290 17.40 11.77 -18.33
C GLY A 290 18.06 10.81 -19.33
N ASN A 291 18.95 9.93 -18.85
CA ASN A 291 19.55 8.90 -19.69
C ASN A 291 18.70 7.63 -19.73
N ARG A 292 19.02 6.77 -20.71
CA ARG A 292 18.39 5.46 -20.87
C ARG A 292 19.38 4.36 -20.57
N TYR A 293 18.90 3.36 -19.84
CA TYR A 293 19.68 2.22 -19.41
C TYR A 293 18.99 0.93 -19.81
N SER A 294 19.78 -0.13 -20.01
CA SER A 294 19.29 -1.48 -20.15
C SER A 294 19.89 -2.37 -19.06
N PHE A 295 19.04 -3.12 -18.38
CA PHE A 295 19.40 -4.12 -17.38
C PHE A 295 19.11 -5.49 -17.97
N THR A 296 20.17 -6.25 -18.27
CA THR A 296 20.03 -7.61 -18.78
C THR A 296 20.39 -8.62 -17.70
N ILE A 297 19.43 -9.45 -17.30
CA ILE A 297 19.63 -10.56 -16.37
C ILE A 297 19.40 -11.87 -17.11
N SER A 298 20.48 -12.64 -17.29
CA SER A 298 20.46 -13.84 -18.12
C SER A 298 19.74 -15.03 -17.49
N ASP A 299 19.56 -15.03 -16.16
CA ASP A 299 18.78 -16.00 -15.40
C ASP A 299 18.43 -15.42 -14.01
N MET A 300 17.20 -14.94 -13.84
CA MET A 300 16.76 -14.25 -12.62
C MET A 300 16.94 -15.11 -11.37
N GLN A 301 16.51 -16.36 -11.43
CA GLN A 301 16.54 -17.25 -10.26
C GLN A 301 17.96 -17.61 -9.87
N LYS A 302 18.85 -17.87 -10.83
CA LYS A 302 20.24 -18.26 -10.53
C LYS A 302 21.15 -17.08 -10.17
N GLN A 303 20.82 -15.87 -10.62
CA GLN A 303 21.65 -14.67 -10.43
C GLN A 303 21.14 -13.75 -9.32
N ALA A 304 20.01 -14.08 -8.69
CA ALA A 304 19.46 -13.31 -7.58
C ALA A 304 20.50 -13.22 -6.44
N GLN A 305 20.73 -11.99 -5.98
CA GLN A 305 21.59 -11.70 -4.84
C GLN A 305 20.87 -11.92 -3.51
N GLN A 306 19.54 -11.75 -3.52
CA GLN A 306 18.66 -11.98 -2.38
C GLN A 306 17.39 -12.67 -2.87
N THR A 307 16.90 -13.60 -2.05
CA THR A 307 15.65 -14.32 -2.26
C THR A 307 14.90 -14.43 -0.94
N THR A 308 13.60 -14.13 -0.96
CA THR A 308 12.71 -14.42 0.18
C THR A 308 11.58 -15.34 -0.26
N GLU A 309 11.16 -16.22 0.64
CA GLU A 309 10.08 -17.19 0.44
C GLU A 309 8.87 -16.92 1.35
N ASP A 310 9.02 -16.06 2.36
CA ASP A 310 7.93 -15.63 3.26
C ASP A 310 7.44 -14.21 2.94
N TYR A 311 6.50 -13.73 3.74
CA TYR A 311 5.89 -12.40 3.59
C TYR A 311 6.38 -11.42 4.66
N SER A 312 7.58 -11.59 5.22
CA SER A 312 8.10 -10.68 6.24
C SER A 312 8.35 -9.25 5.69
N ASP A 313 8.62 -9.11 4.39
CA ASP A 313 8.94 -7.83 3.75
C ASP A 313 7.95 -7.43 2.63
N TRP A 314 6.67 -7.81 2.74
CA TRP A 314 5.75 -7.61 1.60
C TRP A 314 5.44 -6.14 1.30
N MET A 315 5.47 -5.24 2.30
CA MET A 315 5.22 -3.81 2.13
C MET A 315 6.44 -3.07 1.53
N LYS A 316 7.65 -3.62 1.65
CA LYS A 316 8.86 -3.13 0.95
C LYS A 316 8.66 -2.94 -0.55
N TYR A 317 7.79 -3.75 -1.14
CA TYR A 317 7.51 -3.77 -2.58
C TYR A 317 6.34 -2.85 -2.98
N LEU A 318 5.84 -2.03 -2.06
CA LEU A 318 4.85 -0.99 -2.32
C LEU A 318 5.52 0.37 -2.37
N PRO A 319 5.00 1.33 -3.17
CA PRO A 319 5.46 2.71 -3.13
C PRO A 319 5.36 3.33 -1.73
N ASP A 320 6.16 4.35 -1.46
CA ASP A 320 6.17 5.04 -0.16
C ASP A 320 5.00 6.03 -0.06
N ASN A 321 4.67 6.67 -1.18
CA ASN A 321 3.67 7.73 -1.30
C ASN A 321 2.23 7.21 -1.46
N VAL A 322 1.98 5.90 -1.36
CA VAL A 322 0.61 5.36 -1.28
C VAL A 322 -0.01 5.74 0.06
N TYR A 323 -1.27 6.15 0.04
CA TYR A 323 -2.04 6.39 1.25
C TYR A 323 -2.25 5.09 2.03
N LEU A 324 -1.97 5.10 3.34
CA LEU A 324 -2.02 3.89 4.17
C LEU A 324 -3.43 3.27 4.22
N SER A 325 -4.47 4.09 4.14
CA SER A 325 -5.88 3.68 4.05
C SER A 325 -6.18 2.81 2.82
N GLN A 326 -5.36 2.94 1.76
CA GLN A 326 -5.47 2.19 0.52
C GLN A 326 -4.71 0.85 0.59
N VAL A 327 -3.83 0.65 1.56
CA VAL A 327 -3.12 -0.63 1.68
C VAL A 327 -4.07 -1.66 2.28
N SER A 328 -4.34 -2.74 1.55
CA SER A 328 -5.07 -3.90 2.05
C SER A 328 -4.18 -4.69 3.00
N MET A 329 -4.60 -4.82 4.27
CA MET A 329 -3.74 -5.37 5.32
C MET A 329 -4.36 -6.60 5.98
N PRO A 330 -3.64 -7.74 6.04
CA PRO A 330 -4.07 -8.88 6.83
C PRO A 330 -3.94 -8.56 8.33
N GLY A 331 -4.96 -8.92 9.08
CA GLY A 331 -5.01 -8.76 10.53
C GLY A 331 -5.43 -10.01 11.27
N SER A 332 -4.96 -10.15 12.51
CA SER A 332 -5.31 -11.25 13.41
C SER A 332 -6.27 -10.76 14.49
N HIS A 333 -7.45 -11.38 14.57
CA HIS A 333 -8.38 -11.19 15.68
C HIS A 333 -7.86 -11.91 16.93
N ASP A 334 -7.93 -11.27 18.10
CA ASP A 334 -7.45 -11.83 19.37
C ASP A 334 -6.07 -12.52 19.23
N ALA A 335 -5.10 -11.72 18.76
CA ALA A 335 -3.84 -12.16 18.15
C ALA A 335 -3.01 -13.15 18.99
N CYS A 336 -3.18 -13.09 20.31
CA CYS A 336 -2.37 -13.80 21.28
C CYS A 336 -2.99 -15.11 21.77
N THR A 337 -4.15 -15.49 21.27
CA THR A 337 -4.91 -16.64 21.82
C THR A 337 -4.24 -18.00 21.61
N MET A 338 -3.23 -18.09 20.73
CA MET A 338 -2.34 -19.25 20.69
C MET A 338 -1.63 -19.46 22.05
N TYR A 339 -1.29 -18.40 22.77
CA TYR A 339 -0.72 -18.46 24.14
C TYR A 339 -1.76 -18.87 25.20
N GLY A 340 -3.04 -19.01 24.83
CA GLY A 340 -4.06 -19.69 25.64
C GLY A 340 -4.16 -21.19 25.33
N SER A 341 -3.25 -21.76 24.55
CA SER A 341 -3.30 -23.16 24.12
C SER A 341 -1.90 -23.73 23.93
N HIS A 342 -1.56 -24.87 24.54
CA HIS A 342 -0.20 -25.42 24.47
C HIS A 342 -0.15 -26.85 23.96
N TYR A 343 0.90 -27.11 23.18
CA TYR A 343 1.22 -28.39 22.56
C TYR A 343 2.33 -29.12 23.31
N GLU A 344 2.17 -30.43 23.50
CA GLU A 344 3.29 -31.35 23.72
C GLU A 344 3.54 -32.19 22.47
N TYR A 345 4.81 -32.28 22.07
CA TYR A 345 5.27 -33.27 21.11
C TYR A 345 5.45 -34.60 21.81
N LYS A 346 4.91 -35.68 21.24
CA LYS A 346 5.32 -37.03 21.67
C LYS A 346 6.79 -37.21 21.32
N SER A 347 7.56 -37.71 22.29
CA SER A 347 8.89 -38.25 22.04
C SER A 347 8.85 -39.23 20.87
N GLY A 348 9.48 -38.88 19.75
CA GLY A 348 9.76 -39.78 18.62
C GLY A 348 8.86 -39.66 17.38
N MET A 349 7.89 -38.74 17.33
CA MET A 349 7.03 -38.54 16.15
C MET A 349 6.88 -37.06 15.79
N PRO A 350 7.74 -36.51 14.92
CA PRO A 350 7.55 -35.17 14.35
C PRO A 350 6.25 -35.17 13.53
N GLY A 351 5.25 -34.38 13.96
CA GLY A 351 3.96 -34.23 13.27
C GLY A 351 2.72 -34.59 14.09
N GLU A 352 2.86 -35.31 15.21
CA GLU A 352 1.73 -35.64 16.10
C GLU A 352 1.72 -34.75 17.35
N ARG A 353 0.91 -33.68 17.33
CA ARG A 353 0.70 -32.76 18.46
C ARG A 353 -0.35 -33.33 19.43
N TYR A 354 -0.04 -33.43 20.74
CA TYR A 354 -1.00 -33.83 21.78
C TYR A 354 -1.29 -32.65 22.74
N HIS A 355 -2.54 -32.55 23.21
CA HIS A 355 -3.13 -31.34 23.78
C HIS A 355 -3.72 -31.58 25.19
N PHE A 356 -2.93 -31.64 26.26
CA PHE A 356 -3.53 -32.09 27.54
C PHE A 356 -3.06 -31.43 28.84
N LYS A 357 -2.23 -30.38 28.82
CA LYS A 357 -1.59 -29.93 30.08
C LYS A 357 -1.90 -28.53 30.58
N TRP A 358 -2.59 -27.71 29.80
CA TRP A 358 -3.04 -26.41 30.28
C TRP A 358 -4.53 -26.42 30.59
N LEU A 359 -4.86 -26.21 31.86
CA LEU A 359 -6.22 -26.01 32.34
C LEU A 359 -6.29 -24.61 32.92
N GLN A 360 -7.19 -23.79 32.42
CA GLN A 360 -7.36 -22.44 32.91
C GLN A 360 -8.40 -22.45 34.03
N ASN A 361 -8.09 -21.77 35.14
CA ASN A 361 -9.06 -21.59 36.22
C ASN A 361 -10.06 -20.50 35.81
N VAL A 362 -11.24 -20.92 35.37
CA VAL A 362 -12.36 -20.02 35.05
C VAL A 362 -13.44 -20.12 36.12
N VAL A 363 -14.55 -19.37 35.98
CA VAL A 363 -15.65 -19.27 36.97
C VAL A 363 -16.20 -20.65 37.43
N PHE A 364 -16.00 -21.72 36.66
CA PHE A 364 -16.45 -23.09 36.96
C PHE A 364 -15.31 -24.06 37.34
N GLY A 365 -14.10 -23.58 37.61
CA GLY A 365 -12.91 -24.37 37.92
C GLY A 365 -11.96 -24.54 36.74
N TYR A 366 -11.00 -25.46 36.87
CA TYR A 366 -9.95 -25.71 35.88
C TYR A 366 -10.49 -26.49 34.67
N MET A 367 -10.45 -25.89 33.48
CA MET A 367 -10.89 -26.54 32.24
C MET A 367 -10.00 -26.24 31.04
N ASN A 368 -9.97 -27.15 30.06
CA ASN A 368 -9.39 -26.87 28.74
C ASN A 368 -10.36 -25.96 28.00
N VAL A 369 -9.92 -24.74 27.70
CA VAL A 369 -10.73 -23.68 27.08
C VAL A 369 -10.38 -23.46 25.61
N THR A 370 -9.54 -24.31 25.00
CA THR A 370 -9.05 -24.08 23.64
C THR A 370 -10.19 -23.85 22.64
N LYS A 371 -11.25 -24.66 22.67
CA LYS A 371 -12.45 -24.44 21.83
C LYS A 371 -13.26 -23.17 22.10
N ILE A 372 -12.98 -22.46 23.19
CA ILE A 372 -13.75 -21.31 23.68
C ILE A 372 -12.95 -20.01 23.53
N ILE A 373 -11.62 -20.07 23.51
CA ILE A 373 -10.79 -18.85 23.48
C ILE A 373 -9.79 -18.82 22.33
N LYS A 374 -9.48 -19.96 21.69
CA LYS A 374 -8.39 -20.02 20.72
C LYS A 374 -8.88 -19.52 19.36
N ALA A 375 -8.47 -18.31 19.03
CA ALA A 375 -8.66 -17.68 17.73
C ALA A 375 -7.40 -17.74 16.85
N GLN A 376 -6.23 -18.10 17.39
CA GLN A 376 -4.97 -18.15 16.62
C GLN A 376 -4.20 -19.44 16.86
N GLU A 377 -3.49 -19.89 15.82
CA GLU A 377 -2.66 -21.11 15.80
C GLU A 377 -1.16 -20.80 15.80
N LEU A 378 -0.80 -19.62 15.28
CA LEU A 378 0.57 -19.16 15.11
C LEU A 378 0.97 -18.21 16.26
N SER A 379 2.24 -18.24 16.63
CA SER A 379 2.89 -17.20 17.45
C SER A 379 2.90 -15.85 16.74
N ILE A 380 3.34 -14.79 17.43
CA ILE A 380 3.35 -13.43 16.86
C ILE A 380 4.38 -13.33 15.74
N GLU A 381 5.57 -13.91 15.93
CA GLU A 381 6.63 -13.98 14.93
C GLU A 381 6.17 -14.75 13.68
N GLU A 382 5.50 -15.89 13.86
CA GLU A 382 4.96 -16.66 12.73
C GLU A 382 3.83 -15.91 12.01
N GLN A 383 2.97 -15.18 12.73
CA GLN A 383 1.96 -14.31 12.10
C GLN A 383 2.61 -13.17 11.30
N LEU A 384 3.64 -12.52 11.85
CA LEU A 384 4.42 -11.49 11.16
C LEU A 384 5.11 -12.05 9.91
N ALA A 385 5.76 -13.21 10.00
CA ALA A 385 6.38 -13.88 8.86
C ALA A 385 5.37 -14.32 7.79
N ALA A 386 4.16 -14.71 8.21
CA ALA A 386 3.06 -14.99 7.29
C ALA A 386 2.51 -13.74 6.58
N GLY A 387 2.84 -12.54 7.07
CA GLY A 387 2.45 -11.26 6.45
C GLY A 387 1.36 -10.47 7.19
N VAL A 388 0.96 -10.90 8.39
CA VAL A 388 0.02 -10.17 9.24
C VAL A 388 0.65 -8.85 9.71
N ARG A 389 -0.10 -7.76 9.59
CA ARG A 389 0.36 -6.41 9.99
C ARG A 389 -0.62 -5.67 10.89
N MET A 390 -1.82 -6.20 11.12
CA MET A 390 -2.77 -5.67 12.10
C MET A 390 -3.00 -6.68 13.23
N PHE A 391 -2.85 -6.26 14.48
CA PHE A 391 -3.00 -7.14 15.64
C PHE A 391 -4.04 -6.58 16.62
N ASP A 392 -5.09 -7.37 16.88
CA ASP A 392 -6.08 -7.06 17.93
C ASP A 392 -5.57 -7.55 19.29
N LEU A 393 -5.20 -6.60 20.16
CA LEU A 393 -4.66 -6.83 21.48
C LEU A 393 -5.66 -6.42 22.56
N ARG A 394 -5.81 -7.30 23.56
CA ARG A 394 -6.80 -7.15 24.63
C ARG A 394 -6.15 -7.18 26.02
N PRO A 395 -5.37 -6.14 26.38
CA PRO A 395 -4.80 -6.04 27.72
C PRO A 395 -5.87 -5.75 28.77
N SER A 396 -5.76 -6.43 29.91
CA SER A 396 -6.63 -6.22 31.06
C SER A 396 -5.91 -5.49 32.19
N ALA A 397 -6.68 -4.87 33.08
CA ALA A 397 -6.18 -4.34 34.34
C ALA A 397 -6.95 -4.98 35.49
N SER A 398 -6.23 -5.64 36.40
CA SER A 398 -6.77 -6.24 37.62
C SER A 398 -6.63 -5.35 38.86
N GLY A 399 -6.23 -4.08 38.70
CA GLY A 399 -6.09 -3.10 39.80
C GLY A 399 -5.23 -1.89 39.45
N SER A 400 -5.21 -0.89 40.33
CA SER A 400 -4.53 0.42 40.13
C SER A 400 -3.01 0.41 40.29
N SER A 401 -2.42 -0.73 40.66
CA SER A 401 -0.99 -0.85 41.02
C SER A 401 -0.20 -1.75 40.07
N LEU A 402 -0.76 -2.06 38.90
CA LEU A 402 -0.11 -2.92 37.93
C LEU A 402 1.02 -2.18 37.21
N GLN A 403 2.22 -2.77 37.24
CA GLN A 403 3.37 -2.30 36.48
C GLN A 403 3.27 -2.63 34.98
N ASP A 404 2.49 -3.66 34.64
CA ASP A 404 2.29 -4.15 33.29
C ASP A 404 0.88 -4.75 33.15
N LEU A 405 0.42 -4.97 31.92
CA LEU A 405 -0.94 -5.38 31.62
C LEU A 405 -0.95 -6.80 31.02
N PRO A 406 -1.55 -7.79 31.70
CA PRO A 406 -1.71 -9.12 31.13
C PRO A 406 -2.66 -9.08 29.93
N ILE A 407 -2.40 -9.92 28.93
CA ILE A 407 -3.25 -10.09 27.75
C ILE A 407 -4.29 -11.16 28.02
N HIS A 408 -5.53 -10.89 27.62
CA HIS A 408 -6.68 -11.73 27.90
C HIS A 408 -7.52 -12.02 26.65
N HIS A 409 -8.38 -13.03 26.77
CA HIS A 409 -9.57 -13.23 25.93
C HIS A 409 -10.77 -13.44 26.86
N GLY A 410 -11.65 -12.45 27.02
CA GLY A 410 -12.64 -12.47 28.09
C GLY A 410 -11.97 -12.67 29.45
N ILE A 411 -12.49 -13.58 30.27
CA ILE A 411 -11.94 -13.88 31.60
C ILE A 411 -10.60 -14.65 31.57
N ALA A 412 -10.16 -15.10 30.40
CA ALA A 412 -9.01 -15.98 30.23
C ALA A 412 -7.70 -15.19 30.13
N ALA A 413 -6.80 -15.29 31.12
CA ALA A 413 -5.43 -14.77 31.01
C ALA A 413 -4.57 -15.68 30.12
N LEU A 414 -3.95 -15.13 29.08
CA LEU A 414 -3.12 -15.88 28.14
C LEU A 414 -1.69 -16.03 28.68
N GLY A 415 -1.01 -17.15 28.44
CA GLY A 415 0.27 -17.48 29.07
C GLY A 415 1.37 -17.91 28.10
N ASP A 416 2.61 -17.46 28.32
CA ASP A 416 3.74 -17.76 27.44
C ASP A 416 4.61 -18.88 28.04
N PRO A 417 4.73 -20.05 27.39
CA PRO A 417 5.47 -21.19 27.95
C PRO A 417 6.97 -20.94 28.00
N THR A 418 7.49 -20.03 27.18
CA THR A 418 8.91 -19.66 27.16
C THR A 418 9.32 -18.91 28.42
N ARG A 419 8.35 -18.41 29.20
CA ARG A 419 8.57 -17.61 30.41
C ARG A 419 8.48 -18.40 31.71
N GLY A 420 8.36 -19.73 31.61
CA GLY A 420 8.31 -20.63 32.77
C GLY A 420 6.89 -20.95 33.23
N GLY A 421 6.80 -21.93 34.12
CA GLY A 421 5.53 -22.59 34.48
C GLY A 421 5.22 -23.81 33.61
N TYR A 422 5.92 -23.98 32.48
CA TYR A 422 5.84 -25.14 31.61
C TYR A 422 7.03 -26.10 31.81
N THR A 423 6.75 -27.39 32.02
CA THR A 423 7.71 -28.50 32.12
C THR A 423 7.30 -29.59 31.13
N PRO A 424 8.04 -29.77 30.02
CA PRO A 424 7.77 -30.83 29.05
C PRO A 424 7.72 -32.21 29.71
N GLY A 425 6.69 -32.99 29.42
CA GLY A 425 6.51 -34.34 29.99
C GLY A 425 6.00 -34.37 31.43
N GLY A 426 5.81 -33.22 32.09
CA GLY A 426 5.31 -33.16 33.46
C GLY A 426 3.91 -33.75 33.61
N SER A 427 3.66 -34.58 34.63
CA SER A 427 2.37 -35.28 34.81
C SER A 427 1.30 -34.47 35.56
N GLY A 428 1.67 -33.29 36.07
CA GLY A 428 0.80 -32.41 36.87
C GLY A 428 0.23 -31.23 36.08
N ARG A 429 -0.66 -30.48 36.74
CA ARG A 429 -1.20 -29.20 36.24
C ARG A 429 -0.08 -28.18 36.10
N GLN A 430 -0.13 -27.36 35.06
CA GLN A 430 0.90 -26.36 34.77
C GLN A 430 0.22 -25.01 34.52
N GLU A 431 0.41 -24.08 35.46
CA GLU A 431 0.00 -22.68 35.29
C GLU A 431 1.14 -21.90 34.64
N LEU A 432 0.83 -21.17 33.59
CA LEU A 432 1.80 -20.40 32.84
C LEU A 432 1.89 -18.99 33.38
N SER A 433 3.07 -18.41 33.24
CA SER A 433 3.24 -16.98 33.47
C SER A 433 2.39 -16.19 32.46
N PRO A 434 1.60 -15.19 32.91
CA PRO A 434 0.79 -14.38 32.00
C PRO A 434 1.65 -13.70 30.93
N PHE A 435 1.14 -13.67 29.71
CA PHE A 435 1.73 -12.93 28.62
C PHE A 435 1.34 -11.46 28.76
N MET A 436 2.34 -10.59 28.87
CA MET A 436 2.16 -9.17 29.18
C MET A 436 2.26 -8.29 27.93
N LEU A 437 1.68 -7.10 27.99
CA LEU A 437 1.70 -6.13 26.90
C LEU A 437 3.13 -5.70 26.54
N SER A 438 4.01 -5.46 27.52
CA SER A 438 5.42 -5.10 27.25
C SER A 438 6.11 -6.10 26.31
N HIS A 439 5.92 -7.40 26.54
CA HIS A 439 6.53 -8.46 25.73
C HIS A 439 6.07 -8.42 24.27
N LEU A 440 4.82 -8.01 24.02
CA LEU A 440 4.30 -7.86 22.66
C LEU A 440 4.91 -6.63 21.97
N LEU A 441 4.94 -5.50 22.68
CA LEU A 441 5.53 -4.27 22.16
C LEU A 441 6.99 -4.48 21.75
N ASP A 442 7.78 -5.16 22.59
CA ASP A 442 9.17 -5.52 22.29
C ASP A 442 9.30 -6.38 21.03
N ARG A 443 8.43 -7.40 20.86
CA ARG A 443 8.42 -8.27 19.67
C ARG A 443 8.12 -7.48 18.39
N PHE A 444 7.14 -6.57 18.42
CA PHE A 444 6.83 -5.72 17.26
C PHE A 444 7.94 -4.74 16.92
N VAL A 445 8.57 -4.13 17.93
CA VAL A 445 9.71 -3.23 17.72
C VAL A 445 10.92 -3.98 17.14
N ASN A 446 11.22 -5.18 17.65
CA ASN A 446 12.28 -6.02 17.09
C ASN A 446 12.01 -6.37 15.62
N PHE A 447 10.78 -6.77 15.29
CA PHE A 447 10.38 -7.01 13.91
C PHE A 447 10.58 -5.77 13.02
N LEU A 448 10.15 -4.58 13.46
CA LEU A 448 10.33 -3.35 12.68
C LEU A 448 11.80 -2.91 12.56
N ASN A 449 12.66 -3.27 13.51
CA ASN A 449 14.10 -3.05 13.39
C ASN A 449 14.75 -3.97 12.34
N GLU A 450 14.26 -5.21 12.24
CA GLU A 450 14.72 -6.19 11.24
C GLU A 450 14.12 -5.93 9.85
N HIS A 451 12.90 -5.38 9.82
CA HIS A 451 12.11 -5.11 8.62
C HIS A 451 11.65 -3.63 8.58
N PRO A 452 12.57 -2.66 8.41
CA PRO A 452 12.27 -1.22 8.53
C PRO A 452 11.33 -0.70 7.45
N ASP A 453 11.16 -1.45 6.35
CA ASP A 453 10.22 -1.11 5.30
C ASP A 453 8.77 -1.47 5.66
N GLU A 454 8.53 -2.18 6.76
CA GLU A 454 7.19 -2.60 7.16
C GLU A 454 6.56 -1.62 8.16
N THR A 455 5.25 -1.74 8.38
CA THR A 455 4.54 -1.05 9.47
C THR A 455 3.59 -2.02 10.16
N VAL A 456 3.37 -1.82 11.47
CA VAL A 456 2.43 -2.61 12.26
C VAL A 456 1.29 -1.73 12.76
N LEU A 457 0.07 -2.20 12.66
CA LEU A 457 -1.10 -1.61 13.29
C LEU A 457 -1.48 -2.44 14.50
N ILE A 458 -1.74 -1.77 15.62
CA ILE A 458 -2.20 -2.42 16.85
C ILE A 458 -3.56 -1.85 17.20
N HIS A 459 -4.60 -2.68 17.10
CA HIS A 459 -5.88 -2.36 17.68
C HIS A 459 -5.88 -2.73 19.15
N MET A 460 -6.15 -1.75 20.02
CA MET A 460 -6.13 -1.98 21.46
C MET A 460 -7.51 -1.76 22.09
N LYS A 461 -7.99 -2.83 22.72
CA LYS A 461 -9.26 -2.85 23.46
C LYS A 461 -8.99 -3.22 24.92
N TYR A 462 -9.57 -2.48 25.86
CA TYR A 462 -9.56 -2.92 27.27
C TYR A 462 -10.38 -4.20 27.42
N GLU A 463 -9.78 -5.21 28.04
CA GLU A 463 -10.47 -6.45 28.38
C GLU A 463 -10.93 -6.42 29.84
N ASN A 464 -12.25 -6.40 30.04
CA ASN A 464 -12.81 -6.26 31.38
C ASN A 464 -12.93 -7.62 32.07
N THR A 465 -12.07 -7.88 33.05
CA THR A 465 -11.94 -9.22 33.68
C THR A 465 -12.20 -9.27 35.18
N SER A 466 -12.16 -8.13 35.89
CA SER A 466 -11.98 -8.15 37.35
C SER A 466 -13.03 -7.41 38.19
N GLY A 467 -14.07 -6.78 37.62
CA GLY A 467 -15.07 -6.04 38.40
C GLY A 467 -14.56 -4.80 39.17
N THR A 468 -13.23 -4.58 39.23
CA THR A 468 -12.55 -3.41 39.81
C THR A 468 -12.49 -2.20 38.87
N GLY A 469 -12.95 -2.37 37.62
CA GLY A 469 -12.97 -1.34 36.59
C GLY A 469 -11.59 -1.04 35.96
N LYS A 470 -11.59 -0.18 34.95
CA LYS A 470 -10.45 0.23 34.09
C LYS A 470 -9.39 1.12 34.81
N THR A 471 -9.41 1.19 36.13
CA THR A 471 -8.61 2.18 36.89
C THR A 471 -7.11 2.04 36.62
N GLY A 472 -6.49 3.08 36.06
CA GLY A 472 -5.04 3.13 35.78
C GLY A 472 -4.62 2.47 34.46
N TRP A 473 -5.52 1.77 33.77
CA TRP A 473 -5.20 1.09 32.51
C TRP A 473 -4.71 2.05 31.43
N ASP A 474 -5.36 3.21 31.29
CA ASP A 474 -5.04 4.26 30.33
C ASP A 474 -3.61 4.78 30.54
N LYS A 475 -3.25 5.06 31.79
CA LYS A 475 -1.89 5.48 32.16
C LYS A 475 -0.86 4.38 31.89
N SER A 476 -1.14 3.13 32.27
CA SER A 476 -0.22 2.02 32.04
C SER A 476 0.01 1.76 30.54
N VAL A 477 -1.03 1.79 29.71
CA VAL A 477 -0.90 1.67 28.24
C VAL A 477 0.01 2.77 27.69
N VAL A 478 -0.22 4.03 28.08
CA VAL A 478 0.59 5.17 27.62
C VAL A 478 2.04 5.03 28.06
N ASP A 479 2.28 4.67 29.32
CA ASP A 479 3.62 4.53 29.88
C ASP A 479 4.39 3.37 29.19
N LEU A 480 3.74 2.23 28.96
CA LEU A 480 4.31 1.08 28.23
C LEU A 480 4.61 1.38 26.76
N ILE A 481 3.69 2.03 26.03
CA ILE A 481 3.94 2.41 24.63
C ILE A 481 5.16 3.33 24.57
N LYS A 482 5.27 4.31 25.46
CA LYS A 482 6.42 5.24 25.46
C LYS A 482 7.73 4.56 25.82
N SER A 483 7.73 3.63 26.78
CA SER A 483 8.97 2.98 27.22
C SER A 483 9.47 1.92 26.24
N HIS A 484 8.57 1.19 25.57
CA HIS A 484 8.94 0.08 24.68
C HIS A 484 8.98 0.47 23.21
N CYS A 485 8.17 1.45 22.75
CA CYS A 485 8.04 1.79 21.34
C CYS A 485 8.68 3.12 20.96
N SER A 486 9.57 3.68 21.79
CA SER A 486 10.23 4.96 21.50
C SER A 486 10.92 4.96 20.14
N GLY A 487 10.62 5.95 19.29
CA GLY A 487 11.11 6.02 17.90
C GLY A 487 10.28 5.26 16.87
N HIS A 488 9.35 4.41 17.31
CA HIS A 488 8.51 3.56 16.47
C HIS A 488 7.01 3.89 16.59
N ILE A 489 6.61 5.11 16.96
CA ILE A 489 5.19 5.48 17.09
C ILE A 489 4.77 6.32 15.89
N ALA A 490 3.74 5.90 15.16
CA ALA A 490 3.15 6.67 14.07
C ALA A 490 2.13 7.68 14.62
N ASP A 491 2.23 8.94 14.18
CA ASP A 491 1.22 9.96 14.44
C ASP A 491 0.15 9.90 13.33
N PHE A 492 -1.09 9.60 13.73
CA PHE A 492 -2.18 9.49 12.76
C PHE A 492 -2.60 10.86 12.19
N HIS A 493 -2.77 10.89 10.87
CA HIS A 493 -3.59 11.88 10.17
C HIS A 493 -4.35 11.20 9.00
N PRO A 494 -5.50 11.74 8.56
CA PRO A 494 -6.37 11.05 7.61
C PRO A 494 -5.74 10.69 6.26
N ARG A 495 -4.71 11.44 5.85
CA ARG A 495 -3.98 11.27 4.58
C ARG A 495 -2.56 10.71 4.77
N MET A 496 -2.30 10.01 5.86
CA MET A 496 -0.97 9.41 6.08
C MET A 496 -0.63 8.40 4.99
N THR A 497 0.63 8.41 4.59
CA THR A 497 1.20 7.53 3.56
C THR A 497 1.88 6.33 4.21
N LEU A 498 2.29 5.36 3.39
CA LEU A 498 3.11 4.26 3.85
C LEU A 498 4.46 4.78 4.37
N ALA A 499 5.05 5.80 3.73
CA ALA A 499 6.27 6.47 4.17
C ALA A 499 6.17 6.99 5.62
N ASP A 500 5.03 7.57 5.98
CA ASP A 500 4.77 8.08 7.33
C ASP A 500 4.76 6.95 8.38
N ALA A 501 4.44 5.73 7.96
CA ALA A 501 4.20 4.57 8.80
C ALA A 501 5.35 3.55 8.84
N ARG A 502 6.23 3.51 7.83
CA ARG A 502 7.36 2.57 7.78
C ARG A 502 8.21 2.65 9.04
N SER A 503 8.64 1.49 9.53
CA SER A 503 9.36 1.29 10.79
C SER A 503 8.60 1.77 12.04
N LYS A 504 7.28 2.01 11.95
CA LYS A 504 6.46 2.48 13.07
C LYS A 504 5.23 1.61 13.30
N ILE A 505 4.69 1.77 14.49
CA ILE A 505 3.45 1.19 14.98
C ILE A 505 2.37 2.27 15.01
N LEU A 506 1.26 2.03 14.30
CA LEU A 506 0.05 2.84 14.42
C LEU A 506 -0.91 2.18 15.42
N PHE A 507 -1.00 2.75 16.61
CA PHE A 507 -1.95 2.30 17.61
C PHE A 507 -3.36 2.83 17.30
N MET A 508 -4.31 1.93 17.09
CA MET A 508 -5.73 2.21 16.92
C MET A 508 -6.47 1.84 18.21
N ILE A 509 -6.74 2.83 19.05
CA ILE A 509 -7.24 2.59 20.41
C ILE A 509 -8.75 2.75 20.45
N ARG A 510 -9.45 1.84 21.14
CA ARG A 510 -10.89 1.98 21.43
C ARG A 510 -11.19 2.80 22.67
N GLU A 511 -10.22 2.82 23.58
CA GLU A 511 -10.34 3.44 24.88
C GLU A 511 -9.64 4.80 24.85
N ASP A 512 -10.41 5.88 24.99
CA ASP A 512 -9.83 7.23 24.98
C ASP A 512 -8.94 7.43 26.22
N TYR A 513 -7.62 7.50 25.99
CA TYR A 513 -6.61 7.83 27.00
C TYR A 513 -6.00 9.22 26.81
N LYS A 514 -6.57 10.09 25.96
CA LYS A 514 -5.97 11.38 25.58
C LYS A 514 -5.59 12.24 26.79
N SER A 515 -6.45 12.26 27.81
CA SER A 515 -6.23 12.98 29.06
C SER A 515 -5.05 12.42 29.87
N ALA A 516 -4.85 11.10 29.86
CA ALA A 516 -3.73 10.42 30.52
C ALA A 516 -2.38 10.71 29.85
N ASN A 517 -2.38 11.20 28.60
CA ASN A 517 -1.19 11.54 27.83
C ASN A 517 -1.10 13.04 27.50
N GLY A 518 -1.45 13.92 28.44
CA GLY A 518 -1.25 15.37 28.28
C GLY A 518 -2.01 15.97 27.10
N GLY A 519 -3.14 15.38 26.70
CA GLY A 519 -3.98 15.89 25.61
C GLY A 519 -3.63 15.35 24.22
N ARG A 520 -2.85 14.27 24.09
CA ARG A 520 -2.40 13.71 22.79
C ARG A 520 -2.65 12.21 22.67
N TYR A 521 -2.90 11.74 21.46
CA TYR A 521 -2.88 10.32 21.12
C TYR A 521 -1.46 9.88 20.71
N LEU A 522 -1.14 8.61 20.94
CA LEU A 522 0.06 7.92 20.43
C LEU A 522 -0.35 7.05 19.23
N GLY A 523 -1.03 7.65 18.25
CA GLY A 523 -1.72 6.94 17.18
C GLY A 523 -3.10 7.55 16.87
N ALA A 524 -4.09 6.69 16.64
CA ALA A 524 -5.48 7.05 16.33
C ALA A 524 -6.45 6.56 17.42
N TYR A 525 -7.38 7.42 17.82
CA TYR A 525 -8.57 7.00 18.57
C TYR A 525 -9.69 6.58 17.62
N LEU A 526 -10.17 5.36 17.75
CA LEU A 526 -11.32 4.81 17.04
C LEU A 526 -12.56 4.97 17.90
N ASN A 527 -13.48 5.84 17.48
CA ASN A 527 -14.71 6.10 18.20
C ASN A 527 -15.70 4.92 18.06
N TRP A 528 -15.53 3.87 18.85
CA TRP A 528 -16.31 2.64 18.74
C TRP A 528 -17.74 2.84 19.25
N THR A 529 -18.72 2.91 18.35
CA THR A 529 -20.09 3.37 18.67
C THR A 529 -21.14 2.27 18.76
N HIS A 530 -20.89 1.10 18.17
CA HIS A 530 -21.87 0.01 18.10
C HIS A 530 -21.21 -1.33 18.46
N ASP A 531 -22.03 -2.32 18.78
CA ASP A 531 -21.59 -3.67 19.13
C ASP A 531 -22.32 -4.67 18.24
N LYS A 532 -21.62 -5.71 17.77
CA LYS A 532 -22.24 -6.85 17.06
C LYS A 532 -22.93 -6.48 15.73
N VAL A 533 -22.47 -5.45 15.01
CA VAL A 533 -23.06 -4.99 13.74
C VAL A 533 -22.00 -4.45 12.77
N VAL A 534 -22.41 -4.11 11.55
CA VAL A 534 -21.63 -3.25 10.65
C VAL A 534 -22.03 -1.80 10.90
N PHE A 535 -21.07 -0.89 11.02
CA PHE A 535 -21.32 0.52 11.30
C PHE A 535 -20.24 1.43 10.73
N GLU A 536 -20.57 2.71 10.55
CA GLU A 536 -19.63 3.76 10.19
C GLU A 536 -19.36 4.66 11.40
N THR A 537 -18.10 5.08 11.55
CA THR A 537 -17.65 5.98 12.61
C THR A 537 -16.40 6.73 12.14
N THR A 538 -15.62 7.30 13.08
CA THR A 538 -14.46 8.14 12.80
C THR A 538 -13.20 7.70 13.55
N LEU A 539 -12.06 7.88 12.87
CA LEU A 539 -10.72 7.88 13.45
C LEU A 539 -10.29 9.32 13.76
N HIS A 540 -9.66 9.52 14.91
CA HIS A 540 -9.21 10.81 15.40
C HIS A 540 -7.70 10.79 15.67
N GLY A 541 -6.99 11.75 15.09
CA GLY A 541 -5.57 12.00 15.36
C GLY A 541 -5.34 13.23 16.23
N ASN A 542 -4.13 13.78 16.12
CA ASN A 542 -3.73 14.99 16.83
C ASN A 542 -3.94 16.28 16.01
N THR A 543 -4.26 16.17 14.71
CA THR A 543 -4.38 17.32 13.78
C THR A 543 -5.73 18.05 13.86
N GLY A 544 -6.73 17.46 14.51
CA GLY A 544 -8.12 17.95 14.53
C GLY A 544 -8.96 17.48 13.33
N GLU A 545 -8.34 16.99 12.27
CA GLU A 545 -9.03 16.30 11.18
C GLU A 545 -9.45 14.89 11.62
N THR A 546 -10.54 14.40 11.03
CA THR A 546 -11.05 13.04 11.26
C THR A 546 -11.09 12.26 9.95
N ALA A 547 -10.95 10.94 10.04
CA ALA A 547 -11.07 10.05 8.90
C ALA A 547 -12.30 9.16 9.07
N PRO A 548 -13.18 9.02 8.06
CA PRO A 548 -14.28 8.07 8.12
C PRO A 548 -13.76 6.62 8.11
N ILE A 549 -14.38 5.76 8.92
CA ILE A 549 -14.07 4.33 8.96
C ILE A 549 -15.35 3.49 9.02
N LYS A 550 -15.44 2.48 8.14
CA LYS A 550 -16.46 1.43 8.24
C LYS A 550 -15.91 0.23 9.00
N VAL A 551 -16.63 -0.24 10.01
CA VAL A 551 -16.26 -1.40 10.83
C VAL A 551 -17.33 -2.48 10.68
N ASN A 552 -16.92 -3.70 10.31
CA ASN A 552 -17.74 -4.89 10.50
C ASN A 552 -17.27 -5.58 11.79
N ASP A 553 -18.13 -5.59 12.81
CA ASP A 553 -17.93 -6.30 14.07
C ASP A 553 -19.07 -7.29 14.32
N LEU A 554 -19.59 -7.95 13.28
CA LEU A 554 -20.62 -8.98 13.43
C LEU A 554 -19.99 -10.28 13.99
N TYR A 555 -19.54 -10.28 15.25
CA TYR A 555 -18.73 -11.35 15.85
C TYR A 555 -19.56 -12.50 16.45
N ASN A 556 -20.80 -12.26 16.86
CA ASN A 556 -21.69 -13.26 17.45
C ASN A 556 -22.89 -13.49 16.53
N ILE A 557 -22.96 -14.67 15.95
CA ILE A 557 -24.02 -15.05 15.01
C ILE A 557 -24.73 -16.34 15.48
N LYS A 558 -25.88 -16.62 14.87
CA LYS A 558 -26.60 -17.87 15.00
C LYS A 558 -27.07 -18.33 13.63
N ASN A 559 -26.68 -19.54 13.22
CA ASN A 559 -26.95 -20.07 11.88
C ASN A 559 -26.51 -19.09 10.77
N GLY A 560 -25.30 -18.54 10.89
CA GLY A 560 -24.71 -17.66 9.89
C GLY A 560 -25.12 -16.18 9.93
N SER A 561 -26.00 -15.75 10.84
CA SER A 561 -26.51 -14.37 10.87
C SER A 561 -26.77 -13.81 12.28
N SER A 562 -26.87 -12.48 12.40
CA SER A 562 -27.53 -11.81 13.52
C SER A 562 -28.43 -10.70 12.99
N ASP A 563 -29.59 -10.53 13.60
CA ASP A 563 -30.54 -9.44 13.31
C ASP A 563 -30.85 -9.27 11.81
N GLY A 564 -30.96 -10.40 11.11
CA GLY A 564 -31.26 -10.45 9.66
C GLY A 564 -30.07 -10.20 8.74
N VAL A 565 -28.89 -9.87 9.27
CA VAL A 565 -27.66 -9.67 8.51
C VAL A 565 -26.80 -10.93 8.58
N SER A 566 -26.49 -11.52 7.43
CA SER A 566 -25.55 -12.64 7.35
C SER A 566 -24.10 -12.16 7.48
N LYS A 567 -23.21 -13.01 7.97
CA LYS A 567 -21.78 -12.70 8.02
C LYS A 567 -21.17 -12.45 6.63
N TYR A 568 -21.65 -13.17 5.61
CA TYR A 568 -21.29 -12.92 4.20
C TYR A 568 -21.64 -11.51 3.76
N ALA A 569 -22.85 -11.04 4.05
CA ALA A 569 -23.29 -9.69 3.71
C ALA A 569 -22.48 -8.62 4.44
N ALA A 570 -22.15 -8.84 5.72
CA ALA A 570 -21.33 -7.93 6.51
C ALA A 570 -19.90 -7.77 5.95
N ILE A 571 -19.29 -8.90 5.55
CA ILE A 571 -17.96 -8.90 4.89
C ILE A 571 -18.03 -8.14 3.56
N ASP A 572 -19.06 -8.40 2.76
CA ASP A 572 -19.26 -7.80 1.45
C ASP A 572 -19.49 -6.29 1.52
N GLU A 573 -20.25 -5.81 2.51
CA GLU A 573 -20.50 -4.39 2.69
C GLU A 573 -19.21 -3.60 2.96
N CYS A 574 -18.32 -4.17 3.79
CA CYS A 574 -17.01 -3.57 4.07
C CYS A 574 -16.10 -3.55 2.84
N ILE A 575 -16.04 -4.65 2.08
CA ILE A 575 -15.27 -4.68 0.82
C ILE A 575 -15.84 -3.65 -0.16
N ALA A 576 -17.16 -3.56 -0.31
CA ALA A 576 -17.80 -2.60 -1.22
C ALA A 576 -17.54 -1.14 -0.82
N TYR A 577 -17.41 -0.85 0.48
CA TYR A 577 -17.13 0.50 0.98
C TYR A 577 -15.77 1.06 0.51
N THR A 578 -14.77 0.19 0.36
CA THR A 578 -13.42 0.57 -0.08
C THR A 578 -13.16 0.25 -1.56
N TYR A 579 -13.98 -0.60 -2.18
CA TYR A 579 -13.82 -0.99 -3.58
C TYR A 579 -13.94 0.22 -4.53
N GLY A 580 -12.82 0.59 -5.16
CA GLY A 580 -12.75 1.70 -6.12
C GLY A 580 -12.94 3.11 -5.52
N ALA A 581 -13.16 3.23 -4.21
CA ALA A 581 -13.48 4.50 -3.54
C ALA A 581 -12.38 5.55 -3.74
N THR A 582 -12.70 6.73 -4.30
CA THR A 582 -11.73 7.82 -4.61
C THR A 582 -11.22 8.60 -3.42
N ASP A 583 -11.96 8.56 -2.33
CA ASP A 583 -11.62 9.22 -1.08
C ASP A 583 -10.53 8.43 -0.34
N VAL A 584 -9.31 8.96 -0.41
CA VAL A 584 -8.11 8.39 0.21
C VAL A 584 -8.10 8.52 1.73
N THR A 585 -9.11 9.15 2.33
CA THR A 585 -9.27 9.22 3.79
C THR A 585 -10.17 8.13 4.34
N ARG A 586 -10.79 7.29 3.50
CA ARG A 586 -11.68 6.21 3.95
C ARG A 586 -10.92 5.00 4.43
N TRP A 587 -11.16 4.61 5.67
CA TRP A 587 -10.65 3.40 6.27
C TRP A 587 -11.74 2.33 6.35
N CYS A 588 -11.33 1.07 6.40
CA CYS A 588 -12.24 -0.03 6.70
C CYS A 588 -11.55 -1.07 7.57
N MET A 589 -12.27 -1.54 8.58
CA MET A 589 -11.88 -2.61 9.47
C MET A 589 -12.91 -3.72 9.40
N ASN A 590 -12.57 -4.81 8.71
CA ASN A 590 -13.49 -5.89 8.40
C ASN A 590 -13.12 -7.12 9.24
N TYR A 591 -13.80 -7.33 10.37
CA TYR A 591 -13.66 -8.59 11.10
C TYR A 591 -14.40 -9.70 10.34
N VAL A 592 -13.63 -10.55 9.69
CA VAL A 592 -14.07 -11.83 9.12
C VAL A 592 -14.29 -12.85 10.24
N SER A 593 -13.54 -12.71 11.35
CA SER A 593 -13.71 -13.52 12.56
C SER A 593 -15.11 -13.43 13.15
N CYS A 594 -15.59 -14.53 13.70
CA CYS A 594 -16.85 -14.63 14.46
C CYS A 594 -16.97 -16.01 15.11
N TYR A 595 -17.98 -16.19 15.97
CA TYR A 595 -18.43 -17.48 16.44
C TYR A 595 -19.93 -17.67 16.18
N ASP A 596 -20.32 -18.89 15.81
CA ASP A 596 -21.73 -19.25 15.59
C ASP A 596 -22.26 -20.06 16.78
N THR A 597 -23.21 -19.47 17.49
CA THR A 597 -23.82 -20.06 18.69
C THR A 597 -24.67 -21.30 18.41
N ALA A 598 -25.06 -21.54 17.16
CA ALA A 598 -25.71 -22.79 16.74
C ALA A 598 -24.70 -23.92 16.50
N HIS A 599 -23.42 -23.59 16.33
CA HIS A 599 -22.33 -24.51 16.07
C HIS A 599 -21.29 -24.42 17.19
N CYS A 600 -21.58 -25.09 18.31
CA CYS A 600 -20.65 -25.25 19.41
C CYS A 600 -20.49 -26.74 19.71
N SER A 601 -19.28 -27.27 19.53
CA SER A 601 -18.97 -28.67 19.82
C SER A 601 -18.72 -28.93 21.31
N VAL A 602 -18.84 -27.90 22.16
CA VAL A 602 -18.72 -27.99 23.62
C VAL A 602 -20.11 -28.10 24.26
N SER A 603 -20.51 -29.31 24.64
CA SER A 603 -21.76 -29.56 25.37
C SER A 603 -21.60 -29.32 26.87
N GLY A 604 -22.61 -28.72 27.53
CA GLY A 604 -22.66 -28.57 28.99
C GLY A 604 -22.08 -27.26 29.55
N ILE A 605 -21.40 -26.45 28.72
CA ILE A 605 -21.06 -25.04 29.00
C ILE A 605 -21.96 -24.09 28.20
N SER A 606 -23.16 -24.53 27.78
CA SER A 606 -24.13 -23.68 27.07
C SER A 606 -24.71 -22.54 27.92
N ILE A 607 -24.01 -22.15 29.00
CA ILE A 607 -24.55 -21.40 30.13
C ILE A 607 -24.92 -19.96 29.74
N PHE A 608 -24.57 -19.45 28.55
CA PHE A 608 -24.99 -18.10 28.12
C PHE A 608 -25.29 -17.91 26.62
N GLY A 609 -25.33 -18.95 25.78
CA GLY A 609 -25.47 -18.74 24.32
C GLY A 609 -24.38 -17.84 23.73
N ALA A 610 -23.20 -17.81 24.34
CA ALA A 610 -22.10 -16.89 24.08
C ALA A 610 -20.82 -17.62 23.64
N VAL A 611 -20.95 -18.85 23.15
CA VAL A 611 -19.82 -19.69 22.71
C VAL A 611 -20.16 -20.36 21.39
N GLY A 612 -19.18 -20.48 20.51
CA GLY A 612 -19.27 -21.14 19.22
C GLY A 612 -17.87 -21.52 18.74
N ASP A 613 -17.79 -22.46 17.81
CA ASP A 613 -16.52 -22.98 17.31
C ASP A 613 -15.90 -21.97 16.32
N TYR A 614 -14.79 -21.33 16.72
CA TYR A 614 -14.08 -20.35 15.88
C TYR A 614 -13.49 -20.99 14.62
N ASP A 615 -12.99 -22.22 14.70
CA ASP A 615 -12.43 -22.97 13.57
C ASP A 615 -13.50 -23.27 12.51
N TYR A 616 -14.74 -23.56 12.92
CA TYR A 616 -15.88 -23.70 12.02
C TYR A 616 -16.18 -22.41 11.26
N CYS A 617 -16.27 -21.27 11.95
CA CYS A 617 -16.50 -19.98 11.31
C CYS A 617 -15.35 -19.58 10.39
N ALA A 618 -14.11 -19.76 10.83
CA ALA A 618 -12.92 -19.47 10.04
C ALA A 618 -12.90 -20.29 8.74
N ASN A 619 -13.20 -21.60 8.80
CA ASN A 619 -13.31 -22.46 7.62
C ASN A 619 -14.24 -21.88 6.55
N LEU A 620 -15.38 -21.31 6.94
CA LEU A 620 -16.36 -20.72 6.03
C LEU A 620 -15.94 -19.34 5.54
N TYR A 621 -15.68 -18.43 6.47
CA TYR A 621 -15.59 -17.00 6.16
C TYR A 621 -14.19 -16.58 5.70
N ASN A 622 -13.13 -17.24 6.17
CA ASN A 622 -11.79 -17.00 5.61
C ASN A 622 -11.76 -17.46 4.15
N ARG A 623 -12.26 -18.68 3.88
CA ARG A 623 -12.36 -19.23 2.52
C ARG A 623 -13.18 -18.33 1.61
N TYR A 624 -14.39 -17.96 2.02
CA TYR A 624 -15.25 -17.09 1.22
C TYR A 624 -14.57 -15.77 0.85
N THR A 625 -13.92 -15.15 1.83
CA THR A 625 -13.23 -13.87 1.62
C THR A 625 -12.02 -14.07 0.70
N ALA A 626 -11.22 -15.11 0.92
CA ALA A 626 -10.06 -15.43 0.10
C ALA A 626 -10.47 -15.70 -1.36
N ASP A 627 -11.48 -16.54 -1.60
CA ASP A 627 -12.01 -16.86 -2.92
C ASP A 627 -12.46 -15.58 -3.65
N LYS A 628 -13.11 -14.65 -2.94
CA LYS A 628 -13.59 -13.38 -3.50
C LYS A 628 -12.45 -12.44 -3.90
N LEU A 629 -11.44 -12.30 -3.04
CA LEU A 629 -10.27 -11.45 -3.29
C LEU A 629 -9.33 -12.08 -4.34
N ASN A 630 -9.30 -13.40 -4.46
CA ASN A 630 -8.49 -14.13 -5.42
C ASN A 630 -9.05 -14.11 -6.85
N ARG A 631 -10.31 -13.70 -7.06
CA ARG A 631 -10.86 -13.53 -8.40
C ARG A 631 -9.96 -12.64 -9.26
N LYS A 632 -9.84 -13.02 -10.53
CA LYS A 632 -8.94 -12.37 -11.50
C LYS A 632 -9.40 -10.96 -11.86
N ASP A 633 -10.69 -10.69 -11.79
CA ASP A 633 -11.35 -9.41 -12.08
C ASP A 633 -11.44 -8.47 -10.86
N PHE A 634 -11.00 -8.91 -9.67
CA PHE A 634 -11.04 -8.05 -8.48
C PHE A 634 -10.03 -6.90 -8.61
N ARG A 635 -10.52 -5.65 -8.56
CA ARG A 635 -9.74 -4.41 -8.77
C ARG A 635 -10.06 -3.34 -7.71
N GLY A 636 -9.95 -3.69 -6.43
CA GLY A 636 -10.22 -2.73 -5.36
C GLY A 636 -9.44 -2.99 -4.09
N ASN A 637 -9.54 -2.07 -3.13
CA ASN A 637 -9.03 -2.23 -1.78
C ASN A 637 -9.91 -3.23 -0.99
N ALA A 638 -9.32 -4.04 -0.11
CA ALA A 638 -10.03 -4.88 0.85
C ALA A 638 -10.11 -4.27 2.27
N GLY A 639 -9.39 -3.16 2.52
CA GLY A 639 -9.23 -2.57 3.84
C GLY A 639 -8.34 -3.41 4.76
N ILE A 640 -8.52 -3.22 6.07
CA ILE A 640 -7.90 -4.05 7.10
C ILE A 640 -8.82 -5.26 7.34
N VAL A 641 -8.32 -6.47 7.10
CA VAL A 641 -9.12 -7.71 7.19
C VAL A 641 -8.67 -8.51 8.40
N LEU A 642 -9.44 -8.47 9.49
CA LEU A 642 -9.13 -9.22 10.71
C LEU A 642 -9.78 -10.60 10.68
N MET A 643 -8.97 -11.65 10.86
CA MET A 643 -9.42 -13.04 10.76
C MET A 643 -8.99 -13.88 11.97
N ASP A 644 -9.74 -14.94 12.23
CA ASP A 644 -9.30 -16.03 13.09
C ASP A 644 -8.30 -16.91 12.30
N PHE A 645 -7.28 -17.39 12.99
CA PHE A 645 -6.22 -18.28 12.51
C PHE A 645 -5.41 -17.68 11.36
N ALA A 646 -5.10 -16.39 11.46
CA ALA A 646 -4.35 -15.65 10.45
C ALA A 646 -3.01 -16.35 10.13
N GLY A 647 -2.78 -16.63 8.85
CA GLY A 647 -1.59 -17.32 8.36
C GLY A 647 -1.58 -18.84 8.54
N ALA A 648 -2.54 -19.44 9.26
CA ALA A 648 -2.60 -20.88 9.46
C ALA A 648 -3.49 -21.58 8.42
N GLU A 649 -3.01 -22.67 7.84
CA GLU A 649 -3.82 -23.51 6.96
C GLU A 649 -4.88 -24.28 7.75
N ASN A 650 -4.50 -24.84 8.91
CA ASN A 650 -5.36 -25.66 9.75
C ASN A 650 -5.32 -25.17 11.20
N ALA A 651 -6.46 -25.26 11.90
CA ALA A 651 -6.56 -25.01 13.32
C ALA A 651 -6.74 -26.32 14.06
N THR A 652 -5.95 -26.53 15.11
CA THR A 652 -6.10 -27.68 15.99
C THR A 652 -6.83 -27.27 17.28
N MET A 653 -7.94 -27.93 17.57
CA MET A 653 -8.83 -27.64 18.70
C MET A 653 -9.00 -28.85 19.60
N THR A 654 -9.08 -28.61 20.92
CA THR A 654 -9.41 -29.66 21.90
C THR A 654 -10.36 -29.20 22.99
N TYR A 655 -11.16 -30.16 23.46
CA TYR A 655 -12.00 -30.00 24.64
C TYR A 655 -12.29 -31.38 25.26
N GLY A 656 -11.93 -31.57 26.53
CA GLY A 656 -12.03 -32.89 27.17
C GLY A 656 -11.20 -33.95 26.43
N GLN A 657 -11.82 -35.03 25.98
CA GLN A 657 -11.18 -36.07 25.15
C GLN A 657 -11.39 -35.86 23.64
N THR A 658 -12.06 -34.78 23.23
CA THR A 658 -12.35 -34.49 21.82
C THR A 658 -11.24 -33.67 21.17
N TYR A 659 -10.95 -34.01 19.91
CA TYR A 659 -9.92 -33.38 19.09
C TYR A 659 -10.50 -33.08 17.70
N SER A 660 -10.22 -31.89 17.16
CA SER A 660 -10.45 -31.57 15.76
C SER A 660 -9.22 -30.87 15.17
N ASN A 661 -8.94 -31.18 13.90
CA ASN A 661 -8.01 -30.45 13.06
C ASN A 661 -8.77 -30.05 11.80
N MET A 662 -9.06 -28.76 11.68
CA MET A 662 -9.93 -28.24 10.62
C MET A 662 -9.14 -27.28 9.74
N ARG A 663 -9.30 -27.38 8.42
CA ARG A 663 -8.77 -26.36 7.50
C ARG A 663 -9.48 -25.03 7.77
N VAL A 664 -8.73 -23.97 8.00
CA VAL A 664 -9.27 -22.65 8.36
C VAL A 664 -8.90 -21.56 7.36
N TYR A 665 -8.11 -21.89 6.32
CA TYR A 665 -7.82 -21.01 5.18
C TYR A 665 -7.25 -19.64 5.58
N GLY A 666 -6.61 -19.53 6.75
CA GLY A 666 -6.04 -18.27 7.21
C GLY A 666 -4.78 -17.91 6.43
N ASP A 667 -4.01 -18.91 5.98
CA ASP A 667 -2.92 -18.75 5.03
C ASP A 667 -3.40 -18.23 3.67
N ASP A 668 -4.45 -18.83 3.11
CA ASP A 668 -5.04 -18.45 1.83
C ASP A 668 -5.61 -17.02 1.89
N LEU A 669 -6.27 -16.64 2.99
CA LEU A 669 -6.82 -15.29 3.16
C LEU A 669 -5.70 -14.24 3.33
N VAL A 670 -4.67 -14.50 4.12
CA VAL A 670 -3.52 -13.57 4.24
C VAL A 670 -2.88 -13.31 2.87
N LYS A 671 -2.61 -14.38 2.10
CA LYS A 671 -2.07 -14.27 0.74
C LYS A 671 -2.98 -13.47 -0.18
N ALA A 672 -4.29 -13.71 -0.12
CA ALA A 672 -5.27 -13.01 -0.95
C ALA A 672 -5.31 -11.51 -0.63
N VAL A 673 -5.29 -11.12 0.64
CA VAL A 673 -5.30 -9.72 1.08
C VAL A 673 -4.01 -9.00 0.65
N ILE A 674 -2.84 -9.63 0.81
CA ILE A 674 -1.57 -9.08 0.32
C ILE A 674 -1.60 -8.92 -1.21
N GLY A 675 -2.01 -9.98 -1.91
CA GLY A 675 -2.01 -10.04 -3.38
C GLY A 675 -2.93 -9.00 -4.02
N VAL A 676 -3.99 -8.57 -3.34
CA VAL A 676 -4.88 -7.51 -3.81
C VAL A 676 -4.15 -6.19 -4.03
N ASN A 677 -3.14 -5.85 -3.22
CA ASN A 677 -2.37 -4.61 -3.40
C ASN A 677 -1.68 -4.50 -4.77
N ASN A 678 -1.52 -5.63 -5.48
CA ASN A 678 -0.94 -5.69 -6.81
C ASN A 678 -2.00 -5.79 -7.93
N LYS A 679 -3.29 -5.86 -7.59
CA LYS A 679 -4.38 -5.99 -8.56
C LYS A 679 -4.98 -4.65 -8.96
N TRP A 680 -4.81 -3.58 -8.19
CA TRP A 680 -5.51 -2.31 -8.46
C TRP A 680 -4.59 -1.09 -8.32
N ASP A 681 -5.08 0.07 -8.76
CA ASP A 681 -4.31 1.32 -8.75
C ASP A 681 -4.33 1.99 -7.38
N LEU A 682 -3.36 1.63 -6.52
CA LEU A 682 -3.15 2.25 -5.22
C LEU A 682 -2.95 3.76 -5.36
N ARG A 683 -3.87 4.58 -4.86
CA ARG A 683 -3.71 6.04 -4.98
C ARG A 683 -2.51 6.54 -4.18
N ARG A 684 -1.81 7.50 -4.77
CA ARG A 684 -0.57 8.09 -4.27
C ARG A 684 -0.72 9.59 -4.10
N SER A 685 0.11 10.19 -3.25
CA SER A 685 0.14 11.64 -3.03
C SER A 685 0.83 12.42 -4.16
N GLU A 686 0.89 11.89 -5.38
CA GLU A 686 1.59 12.43 -6.55
C GLU A 686 0.93 13.67 -7.16
#